data_AF-V4YGD4-F1
#
_entry.id   AF-V4YGD4-F1
#
_cell.length_a   1.000
_cell.length_b   1.000
_cell.length_c   1.000
_cell.angle_alpha   90.00
_cell.angle_beta   90.00
_cell.angle_gamma   90.00
#
_symmetry.space_group_name_H-M   'P 1'
#
loop_
_entity.id
_entity.type
_entity.pdbx_description
1 polymer ?
#
loop_
_entity_poly.entity_id
_entity_poly.type
_entity_poly.pdbx_seq_one_letter_code
_entity_poly.pdbx_strand_id
1 'polypeptide(L)'
;MTSEDNPDQPPTPPMGNDTQEPDETVSSAGTGGRSDAAGVESVSLDEHGAEWTRYFRYDAAYRDQIDAIDSFLDLLADNGLYLFEGACGTGKTLAAATAGLHAIRDRNHLSDARCGDGASFPTYSRLLIVTPVKQQLKQFVEEMRGVNQSLPDDIDTVPTVVMRGRGDMLAYSNVSLDSIGSGSLGDQAEDLRDVTRSAMRFNSGIPLDWPAEMDPPEFSRCEYDWSDPTDKAEQLREQYRYDPWRAEAISMIVADLATSDNEFNTLTVDGVETPYPDYVPHTSDLVPESAFDDSALDQLPLDLQGKFDPFYAGFFAGEPGPSFDFNRAPDGVFDRDALFKIAVQRGICPHETMASLAESAEVVLGNYNHLFDPQTRLLTDEKAGLIDDETVTVVDEAHQIESRVRDMLSDDLNIYTLKKAIADIEIARNLAVGDHQYTPLDLDPTEQTRVREIVNRSLETAETYDVDVADLNDVEDVLRVTMQKIGEYGAEKLADEYDVGWRQALNWGPERLEKSLSDPETVTTTDQFTEDLLDRSFTEQAFDDVSQVMLAIKSVYDRLREEGIYDREPQGVGVGRFFKRWATADRVEYHRQVVLEPRQKDAPPEEFPEWVEGWTPKLTLFNCIPCDELRGVFAKIGGGVLMSATIQPADVFKHAVGIDVVPYPSEDDDDAETTPSEVPLSIISRPDPTGLSDDEIRPTDFEQYPLRFPSDNRLSVTVDLPKYTYRNRGRPTQDVLEMTDTRQDYIATIMELVRSPGNVLIAMPNYREAKWAYEFARSRDVSKRLHLDQSTGSRETTETLDAFFDSGAAVVFTSALGTITEGVDYGESRRKPRSSRRE
;
A
#
# COMPACT_ATOMS: atom_id res chain seq x y z
N MET A 1 -61.33 28.46 22.91
CA MET A 1 -60.46 28.03 24.02
C MET A 1 -59.96 26.66 23.59
N THR A 2 -58.84 26.49 22.87
CA THR A 2 -57.43 26.85 23.22
C THR A 2 -57.07 26.29 24.61
N SER A 3 -55.94 25.64 24.90
CA SER A 3 -54.71 25.34 24.13
C SER A 3 -53.82 24.42 25.00
N GLU A 4 -52.88 23.59 24.52
CA GLU A 4 -52.59 22.92 23.23
C GLU A 4 -51.53 21.80 23.51
N ASP A 5 -51.46 20.69 22.75
CA ASP A 5 -50.49 19.57 22.97
C ASP A 5 -49.17 19.77 22.19
N ASN A 6 -48.03 19.42 22.78
CA ASN A 6 -46.68 19.58 22.20
C ASN A 6 -46.00 18.21 21.94
N PRO A 7 -45.69 17.83 20.68
CA PRO A 7 -45.31 16.46 20.31
C PRO A 7 -43.79 16.24 20.16
N ASP A 8 -42.96 16.79 21.06
CA ASP A 8 -41.50 16.87 20.85
C ASP A 8 -40.67 16.40 22.07
N GLN A 9 -40.82 15.13 22.43
CA GLN A 9 -39.90 14.41 23.35
C GLN A 9 -39.56 13.02 22.79
N PRO A 10 -38.28 12.72 22.50
CA PRO A 10 -37.85 11.37 22.17
C PRO A 10 -37.91 10.46 23.41
N PRO A 11 -38.11 9.14 23.24
CA PRO A 11 -38.24 8.21 24.36
C PRO A 11 -36.91 8.01 25.10
N THR A 12 -36.96 8.04 26.43
CA THR A 12 -35.81 7.70 27.28
C THR A 12 -35.49 6.20 27.17
N PRO A 13 -34.26 5.79 26.81
CA PRO A 13 -33.88 4.38 26.84
C PRO A 13 -33.81 3.85 28.28
N PRO A 14 -34.03 2.54 28.51
CA PRO A 14 -33.98 1.96 29.84
C PRO A 14 -32.54 1.91 30.37
N MET A 15 -32.31 2.47 31.55
CA MET A 15 -31.05 2.33 32.28
C MET A 15 -30.92 0.89 32.79
N GLY A 16 -30.17 0.06 32.05
CA GLY A 16 -29.66 -1.21 32.55
C GLY A 16 -28.44 -0.96 33.44
N ASN A 17 -28.58 -1.18 34.75
CA ASN A 17 -27.43 -1.47 35.58
C ASN A 17 -26.96 -2.89 35.22
N ASP A 18 -25.70 -3.02 34.80
CA ASP A 18 -24.74 -4.05 35.23
C ASP A 18 -23.55 -4.03 34.27
N THR A 19 -22.66 -3.05 34.46
CA THR A 19 -21.30 -3.12 33.90
C THR A 19 -20.48 -3.99 34.84
N GLN A 20 -20.28 -5.26 34.49
CA GLN A 20 -19.18 -6.02 35.08
C GLN A 20 -17.87 -5.43 34.54
N GLU A 21 -17.00 -5.01 35.44
CA GLU A 21 -15.58 -4.80 35.11
C GLU A 21 -15.02 -6.16 34.64
N PRO A 22 -14.19 -6.20 33.58
CA PRO A 22 -13.49 -7.43 33.20
C PRO A 22 -12.51 -7.84 34.31
N ASP A 23 -12.31 -9.14 34.52
CA ASP A 23 -11.45 -9.67 35.59
C ASP A 23 -9.99 -9.21 35.41
N GLU A 24 -9.51 -8.36 36.32
CA GLU A 24 -8.07 -8.08 36.46
C GLU A 24 -7.36 -9.34 36.97
N THR A 25 -6.47 -9.93 36.16
CA THR A 25 -5.71 -11.15 36.47
C THR A 25 -4.58 -10.90 37.48
N VAL A 26 -4.93 -10.59 38.73
CA VAL A 26 -3.98 -10.45 39.83
C VAL A 26 -3.62 -11.83 40.42
N SER A 27 -2.60 -12.49 39.85
CA SER A 27 -2.02 -13.68 40.48
C SER A 27 -1.16 -13.30 41.71
N SER A 28 -1.17 -14.15 42.75
CA SER A 28 -0.48 -13.84 44.02
C SER A 28 0.29 -15.01 44.61
N ALA A 29 1.63 -14.97 44.53
CA ALA A 29 2.55 -15.68 45.44
C ALA A 29 4.02 -15.24 45.27
N GLY A 30 4.77 -15.16 46.39
CA GLY A 30 6.24 -15.29 46.37
C GLY A 30 7.05 -14.03 46.69
N THR A 31 7.48 -13.89 47.94
CA THR A 31 8.36 -12.79 48.39
C THR A 31 9.81 -12.94 47.88
N GLY A 32 10.39 -11.93 47.21
CA GLY A 32 11.83 -11.95 46.92
C GLY A 32 12.51 -10.78 46.17
N GLY A 33 11.80 -9.93 45.43
CA GLY A 33 12.40 -8.91 44.56
C GLY A 33 12.85 -7.61 45.25
N ARG A 34 13.91 -6.96 44.73
CA ARG A 34 14.29 -5.58 45.10
C ARG A 34 13.41 -4.59 44.32
N SER A 35 12.71 -3.71 45.03
CA SER A 35 11.97 -2.61 44.40
C SER A 35 12.91 -1.49 43.93
N ASP A 36 13.18 -1.41 42.63
CA ASP A 36 13.73 -0.22 42.00
C ASP A 36 12.61 0.72 41.50
N ALA A 37 12.96 1.98 41.21
CA ALA A 37 12.05 3.13 41.33
C ALA A 37 11.05 3.37 40.17
N ALA A 38 10.55 2.31 39.54
CA ALA A 38 9.40 2.35 38.63
C ALA A 38 8.49 1.15 38.94
N GLY A 39 7.17 1.33 38.92
CA GLY A 39 6.19 0.34 39.41
C GLY A 39 5.96 -0.88 38.51
N VAL A 40 6.98 -1.34 37.79
CA VAL A 40 6.94 -2.52 36.90
C VAL A 40 8.07 -3.45 37.30
N GLU A 41 7.76 -4.70 37.65
CA GLU A 41 8.78 -5.69 38.02
C GLU A 41 9.50 -6.20 36.76
N SER A 42 10.83 -6.13 36.79
CA SER A 42 11.71 -6.62 35.71
C SER A 42 12.37 -7.92 36.15
N VAL A 43 12.40 -8.89 35.24
CA VAL A 43 12.86 -10.26 35.47
C VAL A 43 14.13 -10.48 34.65
N SER A 44 15.18 -11.02 35.27
CA SER A 44 16.41 -11.39 34.56
C SER A 44 16.15 -12.66 33.73
N LEU A 45 16.54 -12.63 32.45
CA LEU A 45 16.27 -13.76 31.55
C LEU A 45 17.12 -14.99 31.87
N ASP A 46 18.34 -14.79 32.38
CA ASP A 46 19.19 -15.84 32.96
C ASP A 46 18.49 -16.66 34.07
N GLU A 47 17.59 -16.03 34.82
CA GLU A 47 16.80 -16.67 35.89
C GLU A 47 15.46 -17.22 35.40
N HIS A 48 14.93 -16.70 34.28
CA HIS A 48 13.67 -17.15 33.70
C HIS A 48 13.81 -18.46 32.92
N GLY A 49 14.87 -18.60 32.10
CA GLY A 49 15.26 -19.86 31.46
C GLY A 49 14.34 -20.38 30.34
N ALA A 50 13.46 -19.55 29.78
CA ALA A 50 12.65 -19.91 28.61
C ALA A 50 13.50 -19.93 27.32
N GLU A 51 13.20 -20.85 26.40
CA GLU A 51 13.98 -21.04 25.16
C GLU A 51 13.99 -19.81 24.24
N TRP A 52 12.89 -19.03 24.23
CA TRP A 52 12.76 -17.80 23.44
C TRP A 52 13.73 -16.68 23.87
N THR A 53 14.30 -16.75 25.08
CA THR A 53 15.16 -15.69 25.64
C THR A 53 16.40 -15.41 24.79
N ARG A 54 16.88 -16.40 24.02
CA ARG A 54 18.00 -16.23 23.07
C ARG A 54 17.70 -15.25 21.92
N TYR A 55 16.42 -15.01 21.62
CA TYR A 55 15.96 -14.06 20.59
C TYR A 55 15.56 -12.71 21.18
N PHE A 56 15.70 -12.52 22.49
CA PHE A 56 15.37 -11.27 23.18
C PHE A 56 16.63 -10.44 23.42
N ARG A 57 16.62 -9.19 22.95
CA ARG A 57 17.80 -8.32 22.86
C ARG A 57 18.50 -7.97 24.19
N TYR A 58 17.80 -8.05 25.31
CA TYR A 58 18.25 -7.51 26.60
C TYR A 58 18.28 -8.58 27.71
N ASP A 59 19.26 -8.51 28.62
CA ASP A 59 19.44 -9.46 29.75
C ASP A 59 18.25 -9.55 30.74
N ALA A 60 17.25 -8.66 30.61
CA ALA A 60 16.05 -8.62 31.42
C ALA A 60 14.83 -8.13 30.61
N ALA A 61 13.67 -8.71 30.89
CA ALA A 61 12.38 -8.32 30.33
C ALA A 61 11.43 -7.85 31.44
N TYR A 62 10.42 -7.06 31.10
CA TYR A 62 9.32 -6.77 32.02
C TYR A 62 8.36 -7.95 32.12
N ARG A 63 7.69 -8.13 33.25
CA ARG A 63 6.69 -9.21 33.42
C ARG A 63 5.63 -9.20 32.31
N ASP A 64 5.09 -8.02 32.00
CA ASP A 64 4.17 -7.77 30.87
C ASP A 64 4.67 -8.33 29.52
N GLN A 65 5.99 -8.30 29.27
CA GLN A 65 6.55 -8.78 28.00
C GLN A 65 6.69 -10.30 27.99
N ILE A 66 7.01 -10.91 29.13
CA ILE A 66 7.05 -12.36 29.29
C ILE A 66 5.66 -12.92 29.06
N ASP A 67 4.67 -12.39 29.78
CA ASP A 67 3.28 -12.84 29.68
C ASP A 67 2.75 -12.68 28.23
N ALA A 68 3.02 -11.53 27.57
CA ALA A 68 2.64 -11.31 26.16
C ALA A 68 3.40 -12.18 25.14
N ILE A 69 4.65 -12.59 25.41
CA ILE A 69 5.38 -13.54 24.54
C ILE A 69 4.76 -14.93 24.69
N ASP A 70 4.58 -15.40 25.93
CA ASP A 70 4.07 -16.72 26.23
C ASP A 70 2.63 -16.89 25.70
N SER A 71 1.73 -15.91 25.91
CA SER A 71 0.36 -15.90 25.35
C SER A 71 0.34 -15.90 23.82
N PHE A 72 1.26 -15.19 23.16
CA PHE A 72 1.33 -15.17 21.69
C PHE A 72 1.86 -16.50 21.13
N LEU A 73 2.85 -17.11 21.79
CA LEU A 73 3.34 -18.45 21.44
C LEU A 73 2.24 -19.52 21.58
N ASP A 74 1.50 -19.51 22.69
CA ASP A 74 0.37 -20.41 22.92
C ASP A 74 -0.72 -20.26 21.83
N LEU A 75 -1.00 -19.04 21.35
CA LEU A 75 -1.92 -18.80 20.21
C LEU A 75 -1.35 -19.29 18.87
N LEU A 76 -0.05 -19.09 18.62
CA LEU A 76 0.60 -19.57 17.40
C LEU A 76 0.64 -21.11 17.31
N ALA A 77 0.49 -21.83 18.42
CA ALA A 77 0.29 -23.27 18.43
C ALA A 77 -1.05 -23.74 17.80
N ASP A 78 -2.00 -22.81 17.56
CA ASP A 78 -3.34 -23.01 16.98
C ASP A 78 -3.63 -22.09 15.78
N ASN A 79 -2.59 -21.59 15.08
CA ASN A 79 -2.75 -20.59 14.00
C ASN A 79 -3.48 -19.28 14.43
N GLY A 80 -3.49 -18.99 15.74
CA GLY A 80 -4.33 -17.95 16.35
C GLY A 80 -3.91 -16.51 16.05
N LEU A 81 -4.81 -15.58 16.38
CA LEU A 81 -4.61 -14.13 16.24
C LEU A 81 -4.68 -13.42 17.59
N TYR A 82 -3.55 -12.87 18.03
CA TYR A 82 -3.41 -12.16 19.29
C TYR A 82 -3.73 -10.67 19.14
N LEU A 83 -4.54 -10.10 20.04
CA LEU A 83 -4.85 -8.67 20.06
C LEU A 83 -4.20 -8.01 21.29
N PHE A 84 -3.15 -7.22 21.07
CA PHE A 84 -2.29 -6.68 22.12
C PHE A 84 -2.45 -5.15 22.25
N GLU A 85 -3.19 -4.71 23.27
CA GLU A 85 -3.18 -3.31 23.68
C GLU A 85 -2.07 -3.05 24.72
N GLY A 86 -1.22 -2.06 24.45
CA GLY A 86 -0.26 -1.59 25.44
C GLY A 86 0.38 -0.26 25.03
N ALA A 87 0.63 0.60 26.01
CA ALA A 87 1.17 1.95 25.77
C ALA A 87 2.50 1.97 24.99
N CYS A 88 2.87 3.13 24.44
CA CYS A 88 4.23 3.32 23.90
C CYS A 88 5.27 3.02 24.99
N GLY A 89 6.37 2.35 24.61
CA GLY A 89 7.38 1.89 25.56
C GLY A 89 7.00 0.64 26.38
N THR A 90 5.88 -0.05 26.12
CA THR A 90 5.64 -1.38 26.73
C THR A 90 6.57 -2.48 26.18
N GLY A 91 7.14 -2.25 24.99
CA GLY A 91 8.03 -3.21 24.32
C GLY A 91 7.30 -4.18 23.38
N LYS A 92 6.08 -3.85 22.94
CA LYS A 92 5.24 -4.69 22.04
C LYS A 92 6.00 -5.23 20.83
N THR A 93 6.68 -4.33 20.13
CA THR A 93 7.61 -4.61 19.01
C THR A 93 8.57 -5.76 19.28
N LEU A 94 9.26 -5.73 20.43
CA LEU A 94 10.25 -6.75 20.76
C LEU A 94 9.58 -8.06 21.19
N ALA A 95 8.50 -8.00 21.96
CA ALA A 95 7.72 -9.18 22.33
C ALA A 95 7.19 -9.94 21.10
N ALA A 96 6.53 -9.24 20.18
CA ALA A 96 6.02 -9.79 18.94
C ALA A 96 7.12 -10.40 18.05
N ALA A 97 8.26 -9.70 17.92
CA ALA A 97 9.39 -10.19 17.14
C ALA A 97 10.06 -11.43 17.78
N THR A 98 10.27 -11.43 19.11
CA THR A 98 10.85 -12.56 19.84
C THR A 98 9.97 -13.81 19.73
N ALA A 99 8.66 -13.68 19.92
CA ALA A 99 7.72 -14.79 19.77
C ALA A 99 7.68 -15.33 18.32
N GLY A 100 7.61 -14.44 17.32
CA GLY A 100 7.61 -14.84 15.90
C GLY A 100 8.90 -15.57 15.48
N LEU A 101 10.06 -15.10 15.93
CA LEU A 101 11.35 -15.76 15.66
C LEU A 101 11.47 -17.13 16.33
N HIS A 102 11.00 -17.25 17.58
CA HIS A 102 10.93 -18.53 18.28
C HIS A 102 9.97 -19.50 17.60
N ALA A 103 8.82 -19.03 17.10
CA ALA A 103 7.86 -19.83 16.35
C ALA A 103 8.47 -20.45 15.07
N ILE A 104 9.30 -19.68 14.36
CA ILE A 104 10.02 -20.14 13.15
C ILE A 104 11.14 -21.13 13.50
N ARG A 105 12.02 -20.76 14.44
CA ARG A 105 13.26 -21.51 14.70
C ARG A 105 13.11 -22.67 15.67
N ASP A 106 12.11 -22.64 16.56
CA ASP A 106 11.96 -23.56 17.70
C ASP A 106 10.54 -24.10 17.88
N ARG A 107 9.80 -24.27 16.77
CA ARG A 107 8.43 -24.83 16.65
C ARG A 107 8.02 -25.90 17.68
N ASN A 108 8.91 -26.80 18.07
CA ASN A 108 8.63 -27.85 19.07
C ASN A 108 8.31 -27.31 20.48
N HIS A 109 8.60 -26.03 20.74
CA HIS A 109 8.36 -25.31 22.00
C HIS A 109 7.40 -24.13 21.77
N LEU A 110 6.44 -24.25 20.85
CA LEU A 110 5.40 -23.24 20.62
C LEU A 110 4.43 -23.11 21.79
N SER A 111 4.17 -24.18 22.55
CA SER A 111 3.27 -24.13 23.70
C SER A 111 3.69 -25.13 24.77
N ASP A 112 4.08 -24.62 25.93
CA ASP A 112 4.41 -25.45 27.11
C ASP A 112 3.18 -26.23 27.61
N ALA A 113 1.97 -25.68 27.42
CA ALA A 113 0.71 -26.36 27.73
C ALA A 113 0.44 -27.58 26.83
N ARG A 114 1.03 -27.61 25.62
CA ARG A 114 0.84 -28.65 24.60
C ARG A 114 2.06 -29.55 24.39
N CYS A 115 3.19 -29.25 25.04
CA CYS A 115 4.42 -30.04 24.94
C CYS A 115 4.23 -31.52 25.37
N GLY A 116 4.29 -32.44 24.39
CA GLY A 116 4.16 -33.88 24.61
C GLY A 116 4.36 -34.72 23.34
N ASP A 117 4.56 -36.04 23.51
CA ASP A 117 4.76 -36.99 22.41
C ASP A 117 3.54 -37.02 21.46
N GLY A 118 3.65 -36.33 20.32
CA GLY A 118 2.69 -36.41 19.21
C GLY A 118 1.87 -35.14 18.93
N ALA A 119 2.15 -34.01 19.58
CA ALA A 119 1.56 -32.73 19.18
C ALA A 119 2.08 -32.30 17.79
N SER A 120 1.16 -31.93 16.89
CA SER A 120 1.50 -31.30 15.61
C SER A 120 1.20 -29.81 15.73
N PHE A 121 2.23 -28.98 15.60
CA PHE A 121 2.10 -27.52 15.53
C PHE A 121 2.12 -27.06 14.06
N PRO A 122 1.66 -25.84 13.74
CA PRO A 122 1.88 -25.24 12.42
C PRO A 122 3.37 -25.17 12.05
N THR A 123 3.69 -25.16 10.76
CA THR A 123 5.04 -24.82 10.28
C THR A 123 5.09 -23.32 10.06
N TYR A 124 6.11 -22.63 10.57
CA TYR A 124 6.33 -21.22 10.26
C TYR A 124 7.73 -21.04 9.68
N SER A 125 7.84 -20.28 8.59
CA SER A 125 9.11 -19.97 7.92
C SER A 125 9.43 -18.47 7.92
N ARG A 126 8.43 -17.61 8.20
CA ARG A 126 8.57 -16.16 8.02
C ARG A 126 7.79 -15.32 9.03
N LEU A 127 8.34 -14.14 9.33
CA LEU A 127 7.73 -13.09 10.13
C LEU A 127 7.56 -11.81 9.28
N LEU A 128 6.31 -11.50 8.92
CA LEU A 128 5.94 -10.27 8.19
C LEU A 128 5.48 -9.20 9.18
N ILE A 129 6.26 -8.14 9.35
CA ILE A 129 5.93 -7.00 10.21
C ILE A 129 5.49 -5.82 9.36
N VAL A 130 4.30 -5.28 9.59
CA VAL A 130 3.80 -4.08 8.91
C VAL A 130 3.46 -2.97 9.91
N THR A 131 3.94 -1.76 9.61
CA THR A 131 3.63 -0.54 10.37
C THR A 131 3.16 0.59 9.45
N PRO A 132 2.17 1.40 9.86
CA PRO A 132 1.72 2.57 9.11
C PRO A 132 2.68 3.77 9.23
N VAL A 133 3.65 3.75 10.14
CA VAL A 133 4.49 4.90 10.50
C VAL A 133 5.95 4.69 10.07
N LYS A 134 6.43 5.51 9.13
CA LYS A 134 7.83 5.46 8.62
C LYS A 134 8.90 5.58 9.73
N GLN A 135 8.59 6.18 10.88
CA GLN A 135 9.50 6.28 12.03
C GLN A 135 9.59 4.97 12.83
N GLN A 136 8.47 4.29 13.10
CA GLN A 136 8.46 2.99 13.79
C GLN A 136 9.26 1.94 13.01
N LEU A 137 9.17 1.96 11.68
CA LEU A 137 9.94 1.06 10.83
C LEU A 137 11.46 1.19 11.00
N LYS A 138 11.99 2.38 11.33
CA LYS A 138 13.41 2.55 11.67
C LYS A 138 13.74 1.92 13.03
N GLN A 139 12.83 2.02 13.98
CA GLN A 139 12.98 1.35 15.28
C GLN A 139 13.00 -0.17 15.12
N PHE A 140 12.10 -0.76 14.31
CA PHE A 140 12.16 -2.20 14.00
C PHE A 140 13.50 -2.63 13.39
N VAL A 141 14.07 -1.84 12.47
CA VAL A 141 15.43 -2.10 11.93
C VAL A 141 16.49 -2.07 13.04
N GLU A 142 16.45 -1.09 13.95
CA GLU A 142 17.38 -0.99 15.07
C GLU A 142 17.21 -2.10 16.13
N GLU A 143 15.99 -2.63 16.31
CA GLU A 143 15.74 -3.79 17.17
C GLU A 143 16.22 -5.08 16.51
N MET A 144 15.94 -5.32 15.22
CA MET A 144 16.42 -6.52 14.51
C MET A 144 17.94 -6.59 14.41
N ARG A 145 18.63 -5.46 14.15
CA ARG A 145 20.09 -5.38 14.26
C ARG A 145 20.56 -5.66 15.68
N GLY A 146 19.82 -5.17 16.68
CA GLY A 146 20.06 -5.43 18.08
C GLY A 146 19.97 -6.91 18.45
N VAL A 147 18.92 -7.61 17.98
CA VAL A 147 18.73 -9.06 18.16
C VAL A 147 19.93 -9.81 17.57
N ASN A 148 20.30 -9.52 16.31
CA ASN A 148 21.45 -10.17 15.66
C ASN A 148 22.80 -9.88 16.34
N GLN A 149 22.93 -8.77 17.06
CA GLN A 149 24.12 -8.45 17.88
C GLN A 149 24.12 -9.16 19.25
N SER A 150 22.96 -9.57 19.75
CA SER A 150 22.80 -10.31 21.01
C SER A 150 22.72 -11.84 20.84
N LEU A 151 22.55 -12.34 19.61
CA LEU A 151 22.50 -13.78 19.33
C LEU A 151 23.79 -14.48 19.80
N PRO A 152 23.68 -15.71 20.36
CA PRO A 152 24.83 -16.58 20.60
C PRO A 152 25.65 -16.86 19.32
N ASP A 153 26.98 -16.98 19.46
CA ASP A 153 27.93 -17.23 18.35
C ASP A 153 27.64 -18.51 17.52
N ASP A 154 26.84 -19.44 18.05
CA ASP A 154 26.43 -20.70 17.42
C ASP A 154 25.06 -20.65 16.73
N ILE A 155 24.39 -19.49 16.71
CA ILE A 155 23.10 -19.27 16.05
C ILE A 155 23.29 -18.33 14.85
N ASP A 156 22.82 -18.74 13.67
CA ASP A 156 22.88 -17.93 12.45
C ASP A 156 22.08 -16.62 12.60
N THR A 157 22.61 -15.51 12.09
CA THR A 157 21.93 -14.21 12.09
C THR A 157 20.58 -14.29 11.38
N VAL A 158 19.57 -13.61 11.91
CA VAL A 158 18.24 -13.52 11.28
C VAL A 158 18.31 -12.65 10.02
N PRO A 159 18.11 -13.21 8.81
CA PRO A 159 18.10 -12.45 7.57
C PRO A 159 16.85 -11.56 7.52
N THR A 160 17.06 -10.24 7.48
CA THR A 160 15.98 -9.25 7.54
C THR A 160 16.02 -8.30 6.35
N VAL A 161 14.89 -8.06 5.68
CA VAL A 161 14.76 -7.07 4.60
C VAL A 161 13.63 -6.06 4.85
N VAL A 162 13.85 -4.80 4.50
CA VAL A 162 12.85 -3.73 4.59
C VAL A 162 12.24 -3.47 3.22
N MET A 163 10.93 -3.65 3.10
CA MET A 163 10.21 -3.38 1.86
C MET A 163 9.90 -1.90 1.64
N ARG A 164 9.92 -1.52 0.36
CA ARG A 164 9.74 -0.14 -0.14
C ARG A 164 9.00 -0.19 -1.48
N GLY A 165 8.15 0.80 -1.72
CA GLY A 165 7.44 0.91 -3.00
C GLY A 165 8.41 1.21 -4.16
N ARG A 166 8.00 0.84 -5.39
CA ARG A 166 8.76 1.04 -6.64
C ARG A 166 9.43 2.42 -6.75
N GLY A 167 8.68 3.50 -6.50
CA GLY A 167 9.20 4.87 -6.57
C GLY A 167 10.31 5.21 -5.56
N ASP A 168 10.29 4.63 -4.35
CA ASP A 168 11.34 4.81 -3.33
C ASP A 168 12.66 4.08 -3.71
N MET A 169 12.58 3.12 -4.64
CA MET A 169 13.65 2.18 -5.03
C MET A 169 14.12 2.33 -6.49
N LEU A 170 13.48 3.19 -7.29
CA LEU A 170 13.94 3.52 -8.64
C LEU A 170 15.23 4.36 -8.56
N ALA A 171 16.25 4.03 -9.34
CA ALA A 171 17.49 4.79 -9.34
C ALA A 171 17.28 6.24 -9.80
N TYR A 172 16.52 6.41 -10.89
CA TYR A 172 16.26 7.71 -11.51
C TYR A 172 15.34 8.65 -10.71
N SER A 173 14.51 8.14 -9.79
CA SER A 173 13.71 9.02 -8.89
C SER A 173 14.54 9.72 -7.82
N ASN A 174 15.78 9.26 -7.59
CA ASN A 174 16.69 9.76 -6.57
C ASN A 174 17.79 10.69 -7.16
N VAL A 175 17.58 11.19 -8.38
CA VAL A 175 18.45 12.17 -9.06
C VAL A 175 17.63 13.28 -9.71
N SER A 176 18.16 14.50 -9.74
CA SER A 176 17.53 15.65 -10.40
C SER A 176 17.98 15.70 -11.87
N LEU A 177 17.31 14.92 -12.73
CA LEU A 177 17.54 14.93 -14.18
C LEU A 177 16.43 15.67 -14.92
N ASP A 178 16.79 16.70 -15.69
CA ASP A 178 15.86 17.47 -16.55
C ASP A 178 15.18 16.60 -17.62
N SER A 179 15.68 15.37 -17.86
CA SER A 179 15.17 14.41 -18.84
C SER A 179 13.99 13.57 -18.35
N ILE A 180 13.61 13.67 -17.08
CA ILE A 180 12.46 13.00 -16.49
C ILE A 180 11.26 13.97 -16.54
N GLY A 181 10.10 13.50 -17.03
CA GLY A 181 8.91 14.35 -17.19
C GLY A 181 8.29 14.81 -15.86
N SER A 182 7.20 15.58 -15.91
CA SER A 182 6.51 16.07 -14.70
C SER A 182 5.39 15.16 -14.16
N GLY A 183 5.21 13.97 -14.75
CA GLY A 183 4.32 12.91 -14.25
C GLY A 183 4.75 12.29 -12.91
N SER A 184 3.92 11.38 -12.37
CA SER A 184 4.20 10.74 -11.07
C SER A 184 5.38 9.75 -11.16
N LEU A 185 6.14 9.63 -10.06
CA LEU A 185 7.27 8.69 -9.97
C LEU A 185 6.86 7.22 -10.14
N GLY A 186 5.58 6.88 -9.93
CA GLY A 186 5.05 5.54 -10.11
C GLY A 186 4.80 5.22 -11.59
N ASP A 187 4.13 6.12 -12.30
CA ASP A 187 3.81 5.96 -13.73
C ASP A 187 5.10 5.92 -14.56
N GLN A 188 6.04 6.82 -14.26
CA GLN A 188 7.36 6.87 -14.91
C GLN A 188 8.17 5.58 -14.71
N ALA A 189 8.07 4.95 -13.53
CA ALA A 189 8.73 3.68 -13.29
C ALA A 189 8.15 2.54 -14.14
N GLU A 190 6.85 2.59 -14.44
CA GLU A 190 6.21 1.57 -15.27
C GLU A 190 6.46 1.80 -16.76
N ASP A 191 6.35 3.04 -17.25
CA ASP A 191 6.67 3.39 -18.65
C ASP A 191 8.11 2.96 -19.02
N LEU A 192 9.10 3.25 -18.15
CA LEU A 192 10.48 2.81 -18.36
C LEU A 192 10.61 1.28 -18.35
N ARG A 193 9.89 0.59 -17.45
CA ARG A 193 9.91 -0.87 -17.37
C ARG A 193 9.26 -1.52 -18.57
N ASP A 194 8.16 -0.99 -19.11
CA ASP A 194 7.49 -1.54 -20.30
C ASP A 194 8.41 -1.52 -21.52
N VAL A 195 9.12 -0.42 -21.76
CA VAL A 195 10.12 -0.35 -22.82
C VAL A 195 11.29 -1.32 -22.53
N THR A 196 11.74 -1.42 -21.28
CA THR A 196 12.81 -2.36 -20.90
C THR A 196 12.39 -3.82 -21.16
N ARG A 197 11.18 -4.23 -20.73
CA ARG A 197 10.59 -5.55 -20.99
C ARG A 197 10.53 -5.83 -22.48
N SER A 198 10.11 -4.83 -23.27
CA SER A 198 10.01 -4.91 -24.73
C SER A 198 11.39 -5.08 -25.39
N ALA A 199 12.45 -4.51 -24.80
CA ALA A 199 13.83 -4.68 -25.26
C ALA A 199 14.44 -6.04 -24.86
N MET A 200 14.20 -6.55 -23.65
CA MET A 200 14.83 -7.77 -23.12
C MET A 200 14.01 -9.07 -23.27
N ARG A 201 12.75 -9.01 -23.74
CA ARG A 201 11.95 -10.21 -23.98
C ARG A 201 12.51 -11.09 -25.11
N PHE A 202 12.19 -12.38 -25.04
CA PHE A 202 12.25 -13.28 -26.20
C PHE A 202 11.40 -12.71 -27.35
N ASN A 203 11.82 -12.89 -28.59
CA ASN A 203 11.19 -12.30 -29.78
C ASN A 203 11.03 -10.76 -29.72
N SER A 204 11.99 -10.05 -29.13
CA SER A 204 12.04 -8.58 -29.21
C SER A 204 12.46 -8.13 -30.61
N GLY A 205 11.72 -7.17 -31.17
CA GLY A 205 12.03 -6.55 -32.46
C GLY A 205 13.15 -5.48 -32.43
N ILE A 206 13.76 -5.22 -31.27
CA ILE A 206 14.80 -4.18 -31.12
C ILE A 206 16.19 -4.78 -31.40
N PRO A 207 16.86 -4.45 -32.53
CA PRO A 207 18.16 -5.01 -32.87
C PRO A 207 19.26 -4.45 -31.96
N LEU A 208 19.93 -5.30 -31.19
CA LEU A 208 21.00 -4.87 -30.28
C LEU A 208 22.35 -4.74 -30.99
N ASP A 209 23.13 -3.71 -30.66
CA ASP A 209 24.56 -3.63 -31.00
C ASP A 209 25.36 -4.53 -30.06
N TRP A 210 25.32 -5.84 -30.34
CA TRP A 210 25.83 -6.87 -29.45
C TRP A 210 27.30 -6.64 -29.08
N PRO A 211 27.64 -6.54 -27.78
CA PRO A 211 29.03 -6.37 -27.33
C PRO A 211 29.93 -7.45 -27.91
N ALA A 212 31.12 -7.06 -28.40
CA ALA A 212 32.05 -7.96 -29.09
C ALA A 212 32.59 -9.12 -28.23
N GLU A 213 32.32 -9.09 -26.92
CA GLU A 213 32.71 -10.08 -25.92
C GLU A 213 31.62 -11.15 -25.69
N MET A 214 30.40 -10.92 -26.20
CA MET A 214 29.26 -11.83 -26.09
C MET A 214 29.08 -12.68 -27.35
N ASP A 215 28.69 -13.95 -27.16
CA ASP A 215 28.21 -14.84 -28.22
C ASP A 215 26.78 -15.29 -27.89
N PRO A 216 25.76 -14.46 -28.21
CA PRO A 216 24.38 -14.75 -27.84
C PRO A 216 23.81 -15.91 -28.68
N PRO A 217 22.93 -16.76 -28.10
CA PRO A 217 22.20 -17.77 -28.83
C PRO A 217 21.42 -17.17 -30.02
N GLU A 218 21.19 -17.97 -31.07
CA GLU A 218 20.45 -17.50 -32.25
C GLU A 218 19.05 -16.97 -31.87
N PHE A 219 18.35 -17.61 -30.93
CA PHE A 219 17.00 -17.21 -30.48
C PHE A 219 16.91 -15.84 -29.78
N SER A 220 18.05 -15.29 -29.33
CA SER A 220 18.13 -13.96 -28.70
C SER A 220 18.24 -12.83 -29.73
N ARG A 221 18.56 -13.16 -30.98
CA ARG A 221 18.73 -12.22 -32.09
C ARG A 221 17.37 -11.95 -32.77
N CYS A 222 17.21 -10.75 -33.34
CA CYS A 222 15.94 -10.30 -33.89
C CYS A 222 15.55 -11.01 -35.21
N GLU A 223 16.51 -11.65 -35.86
CA GLU A 223 16.33 -12.39 -37.10
C GLU A 223 15.84 -13.85 -36.89
N TYR A 224 15.66 -14.29 -35.65
CA TYR A 224 15.23 -15.65 -35.34
C TYR A 224 13.71 -15.82 -35.45
N ASP A 225 13.29 -16.86 -36.16
CA ASP A 225 11.88 -17.17 -36.41
C ASP A 225 11.26 -17.91 -35.21
N TRP A 226 10.55 -17.16 -34.36
CA TRP A 226 9.80 -17.71 -33.23
C TRP A 226 8.50 -18.44 -33.63
N SER A 227 8.16 -18.55 -34.92
CA SER A 227 7.04 -19.38 -35.39
C SER A 227 7.40 -20.87 -35.58
N ASP A 228 8.70 -21.21 -35.63
CA ASP A 228 9.22 -22.58 -35.62
C ASP A 228 10.39 -22.70 -34.61
N PRO A 229 10.13 -22.51 -33.30
CA PRO A 229 11.19 -22.43 -32.30
C PRO A 229 11.81 -23.82 -32.03
N THR A 230 13.13 -23.85 -31.83
CA THR A 230 13.82 -25.07 -31.37
C THR A 230 13.42 -25.45 -29.93
N ASP A 231 13.39 -26.75 -29.61
CA ASP A 231 13.10 -27.28 -28.27
C ASP A 231 13.88 -26.56 -27.15
N LYS A 232 15.13 -26.16 -27.42
CA LYS A 232 15.99 -25.44 -26.47
C LYS A 232 15.51 -24.00 -26.23
N ALA A 233 15.03 -23.32 -27.27
CA ALA A 233 14.50 -21.97 -27.16
C ALA A 233 13.18 -21.96 -26.37
N GLU A 234 12.32 -22.96 -26.58
CA GLU A 234 11.10 -23.13 -25.78
C GLU A 234 11.42 -23.44 -24.31
N GLN A 235 12.29 -24.42 -24.04
CA GLN A 235 12.70 -24.75 -22.67
C GLN A 235 13.31 -23.57 -21.91
N LEU A 236 14.07 -22.69 -22.58
CA LEU A 236 14.62 -21.49 -21.95
C LEU A 236 13.59 -20.37 -21.79
N ARG A 237 12.60 -20.27 -22.69
CA ARG A 237 11.45 -19.36 -22.55
C ARG A 237 10.52 -19.78 -21.40
N GLU A 238 10.44 -21.07 -21.08
CA GLU A 238 9.75 -21.58 -19.90
C GLU A 238 10.57 -21.34 -18.61
N GLN A 239 11.90 -21.47 -18.68
CA GLN A 239 12.78 -21.32 -17.51
C GLN A 239 12.98 -19.85 -17.07
N TYR A 240 13.02 -18.90 -18.01
CA TYR A 240 13.34 -17.50 -17.74
C TYR A 240 12.19 -16.56 -18.12
N ARG A 241 11.90 -15.59 -17.24
CA ARG A 241 10.88 -14.56 -17.48
C ARG A 241 11.19 -13.65 -18.69
N TYR A 242 12.46 -13.42 -18.97
CA TYR A 242 12.99 -12.59 -20.06
C TYR A 242 14.25 -13.24 -20.62
N ASP A 243 14.75 -12.79 -21.77
CA ASP A 243 15.98 -13.32 -22.36
C ASP A 243 17.20 -12.77 -21.59
N PRO A 244 17.97 -13.61 -20.86
CA PRO A 244 19.05 -13.14 -20.01
C PRO A 244 20.25 -12.63 -20.82
N TRP A 245 20.45 -13.09 -22.06
CA TRP A 245 21.51 -12.60 -22.95
C TRP A 245 21.19 -11.20 -23.47
N ARG A 246 19.92 -10.93 -23.80
CA ARG A 246 19.49 -9.58 -24.17
C ARG A 246 19.59 -8.62 -22.98
N ALA A 247 19.20 -9.05 -21.78
CA ALA A 247 19.30 -8.26 -20.56
C ALA A 247 20.77 -7.91 -20.20
N GLU A 248 21.69 -8.86 -20.34
CA GLU A 248 23.13 -8.66 -20.17
C GLU A 248 23.70 -7.72 -21.24
N ALA A 249 23.36 -7.90 -22.52
CA ALA A 249 23.82 -7.03 -23.60
C ALA A 249 23.35 -5.58 -23.43
N ILE A 250 22.07 -5.36 -23.10
CA ILE A 250 21.52 -4.02 -22.80
C ILE A 250 22.33 -3.35 -21.68
N SER A 251 22.65 -4.10 -20.63
CA SER A 251 23.41 -3.59 -19.49
C SER A 251 24.85 -3.23 -19.86
N MET A 252 25.50 -4.03 -20.71
CA MET A 252 26.86 -3.77 -21.19
C MET A 252 26.92 -2.58 -22.16
N ILE A 253 26.00 -2.49 -23.12
CA ILE A 253 25.95 -1.37 -24.09
C ILE A 253 25.81 -0.04 -23.35
N VAL A 254 24.82 0.06 -22.45
CA VAL A 254 24.59 1.31 -21.68
C VAL A 254 25.75 1.63 -20.74
N ALA A 255 26.45 0.62 -20.20
CA ALA A 255 27.63 0.85 -19.39
C ALA A 255 28.84 1.35 -20.21
N ASP A 256 29.00 0.91 -21.46
CA ASP A 256 30.06 1.44 -22.33
C ASP A 256 29.88 2.94 -22.59
N LEU A 257 28.66 3.39 -22.87
CA LEU A 257 28.31 4.82 -23.09
C LEU A 257 28.71 5.75 -21.93
N ALA A 258 28.80 5.23 -20.71
CA ALA A 258 29.27 5.99 -19.53
C ALA A 258 30.80 6.10 -19.45
N THR A 259 31.53 5.38 -20.31
CA THR A 259 33.00 5.25 -20.29
C THR A 259 33.68 5.62 -21.62
N SER A 260 32.96 5.61 -22.75
CA SER A 260 33.49 5.96 -24.07
C SER A 260 33.54 7.49 -24.32
N ASP A 261 34.69 7.94 -24.83
CA ASP A 261 35.04 9.29 -25.34
C ASP A 261 34.66 10.59 -24.57
N ASN A 262 34.17 10.51 -23.33
CA ASN A 262 33.77 11.64 -22.45
C ASN A 262 32.55 12.45 -22.94
N GLU A 263 31.60 11.85 -23.68
CA GLU A 263 30.39 12.58 -24.07
C GLU A 263 29.40 12.76 -22.91
N PHE A 264 29.30 11.77 -22.02
CA PHE A 264 28.44 11.77 -20.83
C PHE A 264 29.24 11.51 -19.55
N ASN A 265 28.72 11.91 -18.38
CA ASN A 265 29.34 11.55 -17.11
C ASN A 265 28.71 10.27 -16.56
N THR A 266 29.38 9.64 -15.60
CA THR A 266 28.83 8.52 -14.84
C THR A 266 27.75 8.98 -13.86
N LEU A 267 26.57 8.36 -13.89
CA LEU A 267 25.45 8.65 -13.01
C LEU A 267 25.82 8.40 -11.54
N THR A 268 25.56 9.40 -10.70
CA THR A 268 25.74 9.31 -9.25
C THR A 268 24.39 9.47 -8.54
N VAL A 269 23.92 8.43 -7.85
CA VAL A 269 22.64 8.38 -7.12
C VAL A 269 22.92 8.28 -5.63
N ASP A 270 22.33 9.14 -4.77
CA ASP A 270 22.59 9.18 -3.32
C ASP A 270 24.10 9.18 -2.93
N GLY A 271 24.95 9.79 -3.78
CA GLY A 271 26.41 9.85 -3.60
C GLY A 271 27.14 8.55 -3.98
N VAL A 272 26.47 7.68 -4.72
CA VAL A 272 26.96 6.38 -5.19
C VAL A 272 27.10 6.42 -6.71
N GLU A 273 28.34 6.30 -7.20
CA GLU A 273 28.66 6.12 -8.61
C GLU A 273 28.12 4.76 -9.09
N THR A 274 27.39 4.77 -10.21
CA THR A 274 26.73 3.60 -10.83
C THR A 274 27.40 3.29 -12.19
N PRO A 275 27.16 2.15 -12.86
CA PRO A 275 27.82 1.87 -14.14
C PRO A 275 27.22 2.62 -15.34
N TYR A 276 26.14 3.39 -15.17
CA TYR A 276 25.34 3.96 -16.26
C TYR A 276 25.54 5.48 -16.43
N PRO A 277 25.20 6.07 -17.60
CA PRO A 277 25.45 7.49 -17.89
C PRO A 277 24.45 8.41 -17.17
N ASP A 278 24.81 9.69 -17.04
CA ASP A 278 24.07 10.74 -16.31
C ASP A 278 22.78 11.24 -16.99
N TYR A 279 22.14 10.39 -17.80
CA TYR A 279 20.84 10.60 -18.41
C TYR A 279 19.99 9.31 -18.41
N VAL A 280 18.73 9.39 -18.83
CA VAL A 280 17.86 8.20 -18.99
C VAL A 280 17.99 7.67 -20.42
N PRO A 281 18.53 6.45 -20.64
CA PRO A 281 18.75 5.88 -21.96
C PRO A 281 17.49 5.75 -22.81
N HIS A 282 17.66 5.82 -24.13
CA HIS A 282 16.62 5.62 -25.13
C HIS A 282 16.92 4.39 -25.98
N THR A 283 15.92 3.71 -26.57
CA THR A 283 16.15 2.48 -27.35
C THR A 283 17.07 2.69 -28.57
N SER A 284 17.22 3.92 -29.05
CA SER A 284 18.25 4.31 -30.04
C SER A 284 19.68 4.02 -29.59
N ASP A 285 19.93 4.05 -28.28
CA ASP A 285 21.25 3.90 -27.68
C ASP A 285 21.66 2.41 -27.60
N LEU A 286 20.75 1.50 -27.96
CA LEU A 286 20.95 0.05 -27.96
C LEU A 286 21.25 -0.54 -29.34
N VAL A 287 21.05 0.22 -30.42
CA VAL A 287 21.03 -0.33 -31.78
C VAL A 287 22.24 0.13 -32.62
N PRO A 288 22.76 -0.71 -33.54
CA PRO A 288 23.89 -0.32 -34.38
C PRO A 288 23.45 0.73 -35.41
N GLU A 289 24.38 1.57 -35.88
CA GLU A 289 24.08 2.61 -36.90
C GLU A 289 23.33 2.05 -38.13
N SER A 290 23.66 0.83 -38.56
CA SER A 290 23.02 0.17 -39.71
C SER A 290 21.54 -0.20 -39.49
N ALA A 291 21.05 -0.21 -38.25
CA ALA A 291 19.62 -0.39 -37.98
C ALA A 291 18.76 0.78 -38.50
N PHE A 292 19.39 1.91 -38.84
CA PHE A 292 18.74 3.09 -39.38
C PHE A 292 18.79 3.19 -40.92
N ASP A 293 19.55 2.32 -41.62
CA ASP A 293 19.81 2.44 -43.06
C ASP A 293 18.54 2.42 -43.95
N ASP A 294 17.47 1.75 -43.51
CA ASP A 294 16.16 1.71 -44.19
C ASP A 294 15.16 2.78 -43.67
N SER A 295 15.55 3.59 -42.67
CA SER A 295 14.71 4.62 -42.07
C SER A 295 14.94 6.00 -42.68
N ALA A 296 13.88 6.66 -43.16
CA ALA A 296 13.99 8.00 -43.75
C ALA A 296 14.21 9.14 -42.72
N LEU A 297 14.28 8.81 -41.42
CA LEU A 297 14.39 9.75 -40.30
C LEU A 297 15.52 9.41 -39.31
N ASP A 298 16.38 8.43 -39.65
CA ASP A 298 17.42 7.89 -38.76
C ASP A 298 16.85 7.42 -37.39
N GLN A 299 15.70 6.75 -37.42
CA GLN A 299 14.95 6.32 -36.23
C GLN A 299 14.30 4.94 -36.40
N LEU A 300 14.14 4.20 -35.28
CA LEU A 300 13.34 2.97 -35.21
C LEU A 300 11.85 3.25 -35.49
N PRO A 301 11.05 2.21 -35.81
CA PRO A 301 9.58 2.28 -35.74
C PRO A 301 9.09 2.86 -34.40
N LEU A 302 8.01 3.66 -34.42
CA LEU A 302 7.54 4.41 -33.24
C LEU A 302 7.13 3.51 -32.06
N ASP A 303 6.65 2.31 -32.36
CA ASP A 303 6.31 1.23 -31.42
C ASP A 303 7.53 0.58 -30.74
N LEU A 304 8.74 0.79 -31.29
CA LEU A 304 10.02 0.33 -30.76
C LEU A 304 10.86 1.48 -30.16
N GLN A 305 10.35 2.72 -30.18
CA GLN A 305 11.00 3.89 -29.56
C GLN A 305 10.53 4.08 -28.11
N GLY A 306 11.48 4.29 -27.19
CA GLY A 306 11.15 4.64 -25.82
C GLY A 306 12.36 4.83 -24.91
N LYS A 307 12.16 5.49 -23.77
CA LYS A 307 13.14 5.52 -22.68
C LYS A 307 13.00 4.25 -21.83
N PHE A 308 14.09 3.74 -21.29
CA PHE A 308 14.09 2.49 -20.52
C PHE A 308 14.95 2.56 -19.25
N ASP A 309 14.81 1.58 -18.36
CA ASP A 309 15.56 1.46 -17.11
C ASP A 309 16.66 0.38 -17.24
N PRO A 310 17.93 0.75 -17.51
CA PRO A 310 19.02 -0.22 -17.58
C PRO A 310 19.24 -0.99 -16.27
N PHE A 311 18.88 -0.43 -15.10
CA PHE A 311 18.98 -1.18 -13.83
C PHE A 311 18.00 -2.36 -13.81
N TYR A 312 16.81 -2.21 -14.41
CA TYR A 312 15.84 -3.29 -14.54
C TYR A 312 16.35 -4.41 -15.45
N ALA A 313 16.98 -4.07 -16.57
CA ALA A 313 17.68 -5.05 -17.41
C ALA A 313 18.81 -5.74 -16.63
N GLY A 314 19.65 -4.99 -15.91
CA GLY A 314 20.78 -5.52 -15.15
C GLY A 314 20.41 -6.55 -14.08
N PHE A 315 19.18 -6.53 -13.55
CA PHE A 315 18.72 -7.58 -12.63
C PHE A 315 18.44 -8.93 -13.32
N PHE A 316 18.07 -8.93 -14.60
CA PHE A 316 17.81 -10.15 -15.37
C PHE A 316 19.02 -10.59 -16.22
N ALA A 317 20.17 -9.93 -16.06
CA ALA A 317 21.42 -10.30 -16.72
C ALA A 317 22.08 -11.50 -16.03
N GLY A 318 22.27 -12.61 -16.76
CA GLY A 318 22.98 -13.80 -16.27
C GLY A 318 22.12 -14.76 -15.43
N GLU A 319 22.60 -15.13 -14.24
CA GLU A 319 21.92 -16.09 -13.35
C GLU A 319 20.72 -15.44 -12.62
N PRO A 320 19.63 -16.18 -12.34
CA PRO A 320 18.49 -15.63 -11.61
C PRO A 320 18.83 -15.20 -10.18
N GLY A 321 18.42 -13.98 -9.82
CA GLY A 321 18.51 -13.45 -8.46
C GLY A 321 19.77 -12.61 -8.20
N PRO A 322 19.91 -12.03 -6.99
CA PRO A 322 21.00 -11.12 -6.67
C PRO A 322 22.33 -11.86 -6.44
N SER A 323 23.42 -11.28 -6.96
CA SER A 323 24.79 -11.76 -6.76
C SER A 323 25.36 -11.55 -5.34
N PHE A 324 24.50 -11.36 -4.34
CA PHE A 324 24.87 -11.14 -2.95
C PHE A 324 23.75 -11.50 -1.98
N ASP A 325 24.13 -11.74 -0.73
CA ASP A 325 23.31 -12.23 0.38
C ASP A 325 23.29 -11.25 1.56
N PHE A 326 22.59 -11.62 2.64
CA PHE A 326 22.49 -10.86 3.89
C PHE A 326 23.83 -10.65 4.60
N ASN A 327 24.88 -11.41 4.28
CA ASN A 327 26.24 -11.16 4.81
C ASN A 327 26.85 -9.83 4.32
N ARG A 328 26.26 -9.18 3.31
CA ARG A 328 26.61 -7.81 2.89
C ARG A 328 25.85 -6.72 3.64
N ALA A 329 24.81 -7.08 4.38
CA ALA A 329 24.00 -6.13 5.14
C ALA A 329 24.62 -5.84 6.52
N PRO A 330 24.49 -4.61 7.06
CA PRO A 330 24.85 -4.33 8.45
C PRO A 330 24.00 -5.17 9.41
N ASP A 331 24.69 -6.02 10.19
CA ASP A 331 24.10 -6.97 11.14
C ASP A 331 23.03 -7.91 10.52
N GLY A 332 23.17 -8.27 9.23
CA GLY A 332 22.20 -9.11 8.52
C GLY A 332 20.88 -8.40 8.11
N VAL A 333 20.79 -7.08 8.31
CA VAL A 333 19.55 -6.31 8.08
C VAL A 333 19.69 -5.33 6.90
N PHE A 334 19.02 -5.65 5.79
CA PHE A 334 18.89 -4.76 4.62
C PHE A 334 17.76 -3.74 4.83
N ASP A 335 18.14 -2.53 5.27
CA ASP A 335 17.30 -1.35 5.08
C ASP A 335 17.41 -0.80 3.64
N ARG A 336 16.55 0.18 3.30
CA ARG A 336 16.54 0.86 1.99
C ARG A 336 17.96 1.26 1.57
N ASP A 337 18.65 2.01 2.41
CA ASP A 337 19.87 2.72 2.01
C ASP A 337 21.05 1.74 1.84
N ALA A 338 21.13 0.71 2.70
CA ALA A 338 22.11 -0.36 2.57
C ALA A 338 21.88 -1.18 1.28
N LEU A 339 20.64 -1.58 1.02
CA LEU A 339 20.29 -2.39 -0.15
C LEU A 339 20.45 -1.61 -1.45
N PHE A 340 19.86 -0.42 -1.52
CA PHE A 340 19.85 0.46 -2.69
C PHE A 340 21.28 0.77 -3.14
N LYS A 341 22.16 1.15 -2.21
CA LYS A 341 23.58 1.40 -2.50
C LYS A 341 24.28 0.20 -3.15
N ILE A 342 24.07 -1.01 -2.63
CA ILE A 342 24.76 -2.22 -3.11
C ILE A 342 24.23 -2.64 -4.49
N ALA A 343 22.92 -2.46 -4.74
CA ALA A 343 22.27 -2.73 -6.01
C ALA A 343 22.67 -1.72 -7.11
N VAL A 344 22.59 -0.40 -6.87
CA VAL A 344 22.96 0.59 -7.89
C VAL A 344 24.46 0.58 -8.23
N GLN A 345 25.33 0.22 -7.28
CA GLN A 345 26.77 -0.02 -7.54
C GLN A 345 27.03 -1.17 -8.52
N ARG A 346 26.08 -2.10 -8.68
CA ARG A 346 26.15 -3.24 -9.59
C ARG A 346 25.40 -3.00 -10.90
N GLY A 347 24.71 -1.86 -11.03
CA GLY A 347 23.80 -1.63 -12.15
C GLY A 347 22.54 -2.50 -12.09
N ILE A 348 22.14 -3.02 -10.93
CA ILE A 348 20.92 -3.86 -10.83
C ILE A 348 19.80 -3.14 -10.10
N CYS A 349 18.55 -3.45 -10.46
CA CYS A 349 17.37 -2.78 -9.93
C CYS A 349 17.21 -3.03 -8.43
N PRO A 350 17.23 -1.99 -7.58
CA PRO A 350 17.06 -2.16 -6.14
C PRO A 350 15.72 -2.81 -5.77
N HIS A 351 14.65 -2.52 -6.50
CA HIS A 351 13.31 -3.06 -6.24
C HIS A 351 13.21 -4.57 -6.53
N GLU A 352 13.79 -5.04 -7.64
CA GLU A 352 13.76 -6.48 -7.96
C GLU A 352 14.68 -7.28 -7.04
N THR A 353 15.84 -6.70 -6.70
CA THR A 353 16.79 -7.22 -5.69
C THR A 353 16.11 -7.37 -4.33
N MET A 354 15.36 -6.36 -3.89
CA MET A 354 14.58 -6.39 -2.65
C MET A 354 13.54 -7.51 -2.62
N ALA A 355 12.83 -7.73 -3.73
CA ALA A 355 11.84 -8.79 -3.85
C ALA A 355 12.48 -10.18 -3.69
N SER A 356 13.57 -10.44 -4.43
CA SER A 356 14.26 -11.74 -4.39
C SER A 356 14.96 -12.01 -3.06
N LEU A 357 15.44 -10.97 -2.36
CA LEU A 357 15.90 -11.14 -0.98
C LEU A 357 14.76 -11.41 0.00
N ALA A 358 13.54 -10.91 -0.24
CA ALA A 358 12.39 -11.16 0.65
C ALA A 358 11.91 -12.62 0.61
N GLU A 359 11.99 -13.29 -0.56
CA GLU A 359 11.72 -14.72 -0.71
C GLU A 359 12.53 -15.56 0.30
N SER A 360 13.79 -15.17 0.55
CA SER A 360 14.76 -15.85 1.44
C SER A 360 14.94 -15.18 2.82
N ALA A 361 14.09 -14.21 3.19
CA ALA A 361 14.16 -13.54 4.47
C ALA A 361 13.27 -14.22 5.53
N GLU A 362 13.81 -14.43 6.73
CA GLU A 362 13.02 -14.83 7.90
C GLU A 362 12.17 -13.66 8.41
N VAL A 363 12.66 -12.42 8.27
CA VAL A 363 11.92 -11.23 8.72
C VAL A 363 11.78 -10.22 7.58
N VAL A 364 10.54 -9.89 7.25
CA VAL A 364 10.19 -8.87 6.26
C VAL A 364 9.52 -7.69 6.95
N LEU A 365 10.11 -6.50 6.82
CA LEU A 365 9.62 -5.27 7.44
C LEU A 365 8.97 -4.35 6.40
N GLY A 366 7.64 -4.29 6.38
CA GLY A 366 6.85 -3.52 5.41
C GLY A 366 6.03 -2.38 6.01
N ASN A 367 5.05 -1.94 5.24
CA ASN A 367 3.94 -1.07 5.67
C ASN A 367 2.60 -1.74 5.30
N TYR A 368 1.48 -1.14 5.70
CA TYR A 368 0.14 -1.70 5.45
C TYR A 368 -0.13 -2.10 4.00
N ASN A 369 0.39 -1.37 3.00
CA ASN A 369 0.23 -1.74 1.60
C ASN A 369 0.77 -3.15 1.31
N HIS A 370 1.88 -3.54 1.91
CA HIS A 370 2.53 -4.84 1.67
C HIS A 370 1.70 -6.04 2.17
N LEU A 371 0.70 -5.82 3.03
CA LEU A 371 -0.22 -6.85 3.54
C LEU A 371 -1.65 -6.69 2.99
N PHE A 372 -2.12 -5.45 2.83
CA PHE A 372 -3.53 -5.15 2.57
C PHE A 372 -3.82 -4.56 1.19
N ASP A 373 -2.89 -3.83 0.56
CA ASP A 373 -3.15 -3.21 -0.76
C ASP A 373 -3.06 -4.26 -1.87
N PRO A 374 -4.14 -4.53 -2.64
CA PRO A 374 -4.14 -5.58 -3.64
C PRO A 374 -3.02 -5.42 -4.68
N GLN A 375 -2.75 -4.20 -5.15
CA GLN A 375 -1.70 -3.97 -6.16
C GLN A 375 -0.30 -4.27 -5.63
N THR A 376 0.00 -3.86 -4.40
CA THR A 376 1.28 -4.18 -3.74
C THR A 376 1.38 -5.67 -3.42
N ARG A 377 0.26 -6.38 -3.21
CA ARG A 377 0.26 -7.83 -2.99
C ARG A 377 0.71 -8.67 -4.19
N LEU A 378 0.70 -8.15 -5.42
CA LEU A 378 1.41 -8.81 -6.54
C LEU A 378 2.90 -9.03 -6.22
N LEU A 379 3.50 -8.14 -5.41
CA LEU A 379 4.88 -8.23 -5.00
C LEU A 379 5.07 -9.19 -3.81
N THR A 380 4.15 -9.18 -2.84
CA THR A 380 4.32 -9.93 -1.58
C THR A 380 3.64 -11.30 -1.57
N ASP A 381 2.44 -11.42 -2.12
CA ASP A 381 1.68 -12.66 -2.27
C ASP A 381 2.27 -13.46 -3.45
N GLU A 382 2.04 -13.00 -4.68
CA GLU A 382 2.36 -13.77 -5.91
C GLU A 382 3.85 -13.88 -6.21
N LYS A 383 4.60 -12.78 -6.16
CA LYS A 383 6.02 -12.80 -6.58
C LYS A 383 6.96 -13.34 -5.50
N ALA A 384 6.84 -12.84 -4.27
CA ALA A 384 7.80 -13.14 -3.21
C ALA A 384 7.34 -14.25 -2.24
N GLY A 385 6.08 -14.73 -2.34
CA GLY A 385 5.58 -15.83 -1.52
C GLY A 385 5.64 -15.54 -0.02
N LEU A 386 5.12 -14.38 0.41
CA LEU A 386 5.20 -13.85 1.77
C LEU A 386 3.84 -13.80 2.50
N ILE A 387 2.78 -14.32 1.90
CA ILE A 387 1.41 -14.31 2.46
C ILE A 387 0.81 -15.71 2.30
N ASP A 388 1.29 -16.60 3.17
CA ASP A 388 1.02 -18.03 3.21
C ASP A 388 0.75 -18.50 4.67
N ASP A 389 0.32 -19.74 4.82
CA ASP A 389 0.04 -20.36 6.13
C ASP A 389 1.31 -20.62 6.96
N GLU A 390 2.51 -20.45 6.37
CA GLU A 390 3.79 -20.42 7.07
C GLU A 390 4.23 -19.02 7.56
N THR A 391 3.48 -17.96 7.22
CA THR A 391 3.84 -16.59 7.61
C THR A 391 3.12 -16.13 8.88
N VAL A 392 3.90 -15.82 9.92
CA VAL A 392 3.45 -15.09 11.11
C VAL A 392 3.42 -13.60 10.81
N THR A 393 2.30 -12.92 11.10
CA THR A 393 2.14 -11.48 10.82
C THR A 393 2.12 -10.64 12.10
N VAL A 394 2.79 -9.48 12.07
CA VAL A 394 2.75 -8.46 13.14
C VAL A 394 2.20 -7.17 12.55
N VAL A 395 1.02 -6.73 12.97
CA VAL A 395 0.40 -5.47 12.55
C VAL A 395 0.52 -4.44 13.67
N ASP A 396 1.45 -3.49 13.52
CA ASP A 396 1.68 -2.41 14.48
C ASP A 396 0.75 -1.21 14.22
N GLU A 397 0.35 -0.51 15.28
CA GLU A 397 -0.70 0.52 15.28
C GLU A 397 -2.03 0.04 14.65
N ALA A 398 -2.45 -1.17 15.02
CA ALA A 398 -3.62 -1.85 14.47
C ALA A 398 -4.93 -1.01 14.50
N HIS A 399 -5.06 -0.03 15.40
CA HIS A 399 -6.17 0.93 15.42
C HIS A 399 -6.35 1.72 14.10
N GLN A 400 -5.33 1.74 13.24
CA GLN A 400 -5.36 2.41 11.94
C GLN A 400 -5.76 1.50 10.77
N ILE A 401 -5.96 0.19 10.99
CA ILE A 401 -6.29 -0.76 9.91
C ILE A 401 -7.55 -0.28 9.19
N GLU A 402 -8.66 -0.07 9.91
CA GLU A 402 -9.90 0.41 9.29
C GLU A 402 -9.70 1.69 8.47
N SER A 403 -9.14 2.75 9.04
CA SER A 403 -9.08 4.04 8.37
C SER A 403 -8.14 4.06 7.17
N ARG A 404 -7.01 3.34 7.21
CA ARG A 404 -6.05 3.32 6.11
C ARG A 404 -6.35 2.27 5.05
N VAL A 405 -6.94 1.15 5.42
CA VAL A 405 -7.17 0.04 4.49
C VAL A 405 -8.48 0.19 3.70
N ARG A 406 -9.48 0.96 4.21
CA ARG A 406 -10.68 1.33 3.44
C ARG A 406 -10.35 1.96 2.08
N ASP A 407 -9.43 2.93 2.04
CA ASP A 407 -8.97 3.53 0.78
C ASP A 407 -8.24 2.49 -0.12
N MET A 408 -7.49 1.53 0.45
CA MET A 408 -6.74 0.51 -0.30
C MET A 408 -7.63 -0.61 -0.88
N LEU A 409 -8.76 -0.91 -0.22
CA LEU A 409 -9.70 -1.97 -0.61
C LEU A 409 -10.97 -1.42 -1.32
N SER A 410 -11.00 -0.13 -1.62
CA SER A 410 -12.01 0.50 -2.48
C SER A 410 -11.69 0.25 -3.95
N ASP A 411 -12.69 0.00 -4.78
CA ASP A 411 -12.49 -0.05 -6.24
C ASP A 411 -12.60 1.33 -6.86
N ASP A 412 -11.76 1.58 -7.87
CA ASP A 412 -11.75 2.83 -8.64
C ASP A 412 -11.77 2.56 -10.15
N LEU A 413 -12.61 3.31 -10.86
CA LEU A 413 -12.65 3.35 -12.33
C LEU A 413 -12.47 4.78 -12.82
N ASN A 414 -11.24 5.10 -13.23
CA ASN A 414 -10.88 6.43 -13.73
C ASN A 414 -11.18 6.58 -15.24
N ILE A 415 -11.31 7.84 -15.67
CA ILE A 415 -11.66 8.21 -17.05
C ILE A 415 -10.66 7.73 -18.12
N TYR A 416 -9.37 7.58 -17.77
CA TYR A 416 -8.35 7.09 -18.71
C TYR A 416 -8.45 5.58 -18.92
N THR A 417 -8.75 4.80 -17.88
CA THR A 417 -8.98 3.35 -17.98
C THR A 417 -10.23 3.07 -18.82
N LEU A 418 -11.32 3.81 -18.60
CA LEU A 418 -12.51 3.77 -19.46
C LEU A 418 -12.18 4.04 -20.93
N LYS A 419 -11.42 5.11 -21.21
CA LYS A 419 -10.99 5.41 -22.59
C LYS A 419 -10.16 4.29 -23.22
N LYS A 420 -9.24 3.66 -22.47
CA LYS A 420 -8.46 2.50 -22.97
C LYS A 420 -9.38 1.33 -23.31
N ALA A 421 -10.32 0.99 -22.43
CA ALA A 421 -11.28 -0.11 -22.67
C ALA A 421 -12.20 0.16 -23.86
N ILE A 422 -12.68 1.40 -24.05
CA ILE A 422 -13.44 1.80 -25.25
C ILE A 422 -12.61 1.58 -26.53
N ALA A 423 -11.35 2.01 -26.55
CA ALA A 423 -10.47 1.80 -27.70
C ALA A 423 -10.18 0.30 -27.96
N ASP A 424 -10.10 -0.52 -26.90
CA ASP A 424 -9.92 -1.97 -27.04
C ASP A 424 -11.17 -2.65 -27.63
N ILE A 425 -12.39 -2.22 -27.25
CA ILE A 425 -13.64 -2.63 -27.92
C ILE A 425 -13.64 -2.20 -29.39
N GLU A 426 -13.32 -0.93 -29.67
CA GLU A 426 -13.36 -0.36 -31.03
C GLU A 426 -12.51 -1.20 -31.99
N ILE A 427 -11.27 -1.53 -31.60
CA ILE A 427 -10.36 -2.37 -32.39
C ILE A 427 -10.95 -3.77 -32.60
N ALA A 428 -11.40 -4.45 -31.54
CA ALA A 428 -11.96 -5.80 -31.64
C ALA A 428 -13.20 -5.84 -32.56
N ARG A 429 -14.13 -4.88 -32.41
CA ARG A 429 -15.31 -4.73 -33.27
C ARG A 429 -14.92 -4.50 -34.72
N ASN A 430 -13.99 -3.58 -34.98
CA ASN A 430 -13.57 -3.22 -36.33
C ASN A 430 -12.94 -4.42 -37.06
N LEU A 431 -12.13 -5.22 -36.35
CA LEU A 431 -11.60 -6.49 -36.89
C LEU A 431 -12.70 -7.55 -37.10
N ALA A 432 -13.67 -7.67 -36.19
CA ALA A 432 -14.78 -8.63 -36.32
C ALA A 432 -15.67 -8.36 -37.55
N VAL A 433 -15.91 -7.09 -37.90
CA VAL A 433 -16.66 -6.70 -39.11
C VAL A 433 -15.79 -6.63 -40.37
N GLY A 434 -14.46 -6.54 -40.21
CA GLY A 434 -13.48 -6.43 -41.29
C GLY A 434 -13.24 -5.00 -41.80
N ASP A 435 -13.45 -3.99 -40.96
CA ASP A 435 -13.14 -2.58 -41.25
C ASP A 435 -11.77 -2.18 -40.68
N HIS A 436 -10.73 -2.55 -41.42
CA HIS A 436 -9.33 -2.39 -41.00
C HIS A 436 -8.86 -0.92 -41.00
N GLN A 437 -9.59 0.00 -41.63
CA GLN A 437 -9.21 1.42 -41.71
C GLN A 437 -9.11 2.10 -40.35
N TYR A 438 -9.84 1.58 -39.35
CA TYR A 438 -9.90 2.09 -37.98
C TYR A 438 -9.25 1.11 -36.99
N THR A 439 -8.17 0.45 -37.42
CA THR A 439 -7.37 -0.46 -36.60
C THR A 439 -5.88 -0.10 -36.76
N PRO A 440 -5.02 -0.43 -35.77
CA PRO A 440 -3.58 -0.16 -35.87
C PRO A 440 -2.83 -1.17 -36.77
N LEU A 441 -3.53 -2.07 -37.45
CA LEU A 441 -2.93 -3.17 -38.22
C LEU A 441 -2.93 -2.85 -39.73
N ASP A 442 -1.78 -2.98 -40.38
CA ASP A 442 -1.65 -2.94 -41.84
C ASP A 442 -1.67 -4.38 -42.37
N LEU A 443 -2.84 -4.83 -42.85
CA LEU A 443 -3.12 -6.22 -43.21
C LEU A 443 -3.49 -6.37 -44.70
N ASP A 444 -2.95 -7.39 -45.37
CA ASP A 444 -3.34 -7.73 -46.74
C ASP A 444 -4.75 -8.37 -46.81
N PRO A 445 -5.45 -8.39 -47.96
CA PRO A 445 -6.82 -8.90 -48.06
C PRO A 445 -7.03 -10.37 -47.63
N THR A 446 -5.97 -11.18 -47.67
CA THR A 446 -5.94 -12.56 -47.18
C THR A 446 -5.84 -12.59 -45.66
N GLU A 447 -4.95 -11.79 -45.10
CA GLU A 447 -4.75 -11.63 -43.66
C GLU A 447 -5.98 -11.02 -43.00
N GLN A 448 -6.59 -10.01 -43.60
CA GLN A 448 -7.88 -9.44 -43.21
C GLN A 448 -8.97 -10.51 -43.06
N THR A 449 -9.01 -11.51 -43.94
CA THR A 449 -9.96 -12.62 -43.85
C THR A 449 -9.62 -13.56 -42.69
N ARG A 450 -8.33 -13.91 -42.52
CA ARG A 450 -7.85 -14.76 -41.42
C ARG A 450 -8.05 -14.12 -40.04
N VAL A 451 -7.67 -12.85 -39.88
CA VAL A 451 -7.84 -12.08 -38.64
C VAL A 451 -9.30 -11.99 -38.27
N ARG A 452 -10.18 -11.69 -39.23
CA ARG A 452 -11.62 -11.68 -39.00
C ARG A 452 -12.15 -13.04 -38.51
N GLU A 453 -11.70 -14.16 -39.08
CA GLU A 453 -12.09 -15.50 -38.60
C GLU A 453 -11.55 -15.79 -37.19
N ILE A 454 -10.34 -15.35 -36.87
CA ILE A 454 -9.74 -15.48 -35.52
C ILE A 454 -10.56 -14.69 -34.49
N VAL A 455 -10.86 -13.42 -34.77
CA VAL A 455 -11.58 -12.53 -33.85
C VAL A 455 -12.99 -13.04 -33.59
N ASN A 456 -13.77 -13.33 -34.64
CA ASN A 456 -15.15 -13.83 -34.45
C ASN A 456 -15.17 -15.16 -33.69
N ARG A 457 -14.24 -16.09 -33.98
CA ARG A 457 -14.15 -17.35 -33.22
C ARG A 457 -13.80 -17.10 -31.75
N SER A 458 -12.90 -16.18 -31.45
CA SER A 458 -12.46 -15.89 -30.08
C SER A 458 -13.58 -15.24 -29.25
N LEU A 459 -14.44 -14.44 -29.89
CA LEU A 459 -15.67 -13.90 -29.29
C LEU A 459 -16.74 -14.99 -29.07
N GLU A 460 -16.91 -15.91 -30.02
CA GLU A 460 -17.82 -17.07 -29.93
C GLU A 460 -17.37 -18.12 -28.89
N THR A 461 -16.09 -18.18 -28.51
CA THR A 461 -15.54 -19.19 -27.58
C THR A 461 -15.03 -18.61 -26.25
N ALA A 462 -15.45 -17.40 -25.88
CA ALA A 462 -15.00 -16.73 -24.66
C ALA A 462 -15.65 -17.34 -23.40
N GLU A 463 -14.90 -18.21 -22.70
CA GLU A 463 -15.27 -18.88 -21.44
C GLU A 463 -16.63 -19.60 -21.45
N THR A 464 -17.72 -18.85 -21.20
CA THR A 464 -19.04 -19.34 -20.80
C THR A 464 -20.18 -18.72 -21.64
N TYR A 465 -19.91 -17.65 -22.40
CA TYR A 465 -20.93 -16.86 -23.11
C TYR A 465 -20.45 -16.48 -24.52
N ASP A 466 -21.25 -16.83 -25.53
CA ASP A 466 -21.04 -16.37 -26.91
C ASP A 466 -21.26 -14.84 -26.96
N VAL A 467 -20.23 -14.06 -27.29
CA VAL A 467 -20.31 -12.60 -27.47
C VAL A 467 -20.37 -12.27 -28.97
N ASP A 468 -21.31 -11.39 -29.37
CA ASP A 468 -21.43 -10.93 -30.76
C ASP A 468 -21.15 -9.42 -30.95
N VAL A 469 -21.21 -8.97 -32.20
CA VAL A 469 -20.90 -7.57 -32.56
C VAL A 469 -21.94 -6.58 -32.01
N ALA A 470 -23.19 -6.98 -31.76
CA ALA A 470 -24.18 -6.15 -31.09
C ALA A 470 -23.79 -5.96 -29.61
N ASP A 471 -23.41 -7.03 -28.90
CA ASP A 471 -22.96 -6.95 -27.51
C ASP A 471 -21.76 -6.00 -27.34
N LEU A 472 -20.80 -6.05 -28.28
CA LEU A 472 -19.68 -5.10 -28.34
C LEU A 472 -20.15 -3.64 -28.46
N ASN A 473 -21.19 -3.36 -29.26
CA ASN A 473 -21.72 -2.00 -29.41
C ASN A 473 -22.49 -1.56 -28.16
N ASP A 474 -23.32 -2.43 -27.59
CA ASP A 474 -24.14 -2.12 -26.43
C ASP A 474 -23.24 -1.82 -25.21
N VAL A 475 -22.17 -2.59 -25.00
CA VAL A 475 -21.16 -2.33 -23.96
C VAL A 475 -20.32 -1.08 -24.26
N GLU A 476 -19.96 -0.81 -25.52
CA GLU A 476 -19.30 0.47 -25.87
C GLU A 476 -20.17 1.67 -25.50
N ASP A 477 -21.47 1.63 -25.80
CA ASP A 477 -22.41 2.68 -25.44
C ASP A 477 -22.52 2.84 -23.90
N VAL A 478 -22.57 1.75 -23.12
CA VAL A 478 -22.50 1.81 -21.65
C VAL A 478 -21.24 2.52 -21.17
N LEU A 479 -20.06 2.16 -21.69
CA LEU A 479 -18.80 2.80 -21.29
C LEU A 479 -18.73 4.27 -21.68
N ARG A 480 -19.24 4.64 -22.87
CA ARG A 480 -19.30 6.04 -23.33
C ARG A 480 -20.24 6.89 -22.47
N VAL A 481 -21.42 6.36 -22.12
CA VAL A 481 -22.35 7.03 -21.21
C VAL A 481 -21.73 7.18 -19.82
N THR A 482 -21.00 6.17 -19.34
CA THR A 482 -20.26 6.24 -18.07
C THR A 482 -19.21 7.34 -18.08
N MET A 483 -18.41 7.41 -19.14
CA MET A 483 -17.41 8.47 -19.34
C MET A 483 -18.06 9.87 -19.39
N GLN A 484 -19.20 10.02 -20.06
CA GLN A 484 -20.00 11.26 -20.04
C GLN A 484 -20.44 11.61 -18.61
N LYS A 485 -20.99 10.64 -17.87
CA LYS A 485 -21.58 10.86 -16.54
C LYS A 485 -20.54 11.25 -15.49
N ILE A 486 -19.37 10.62 -15.50
CA ILE A 486 -18.22 11.03 -14.69
C ILE A 486 -17.85 12.51 -14.97
N GLY A 487 -17.92 12.92 -16.24
CA GLY A 487 -17.72 14.32 -16.67
C GLY A 487 -18.79 15.29 -16.15
N GLU A 488 -20.06 14.88 -16.13
CA GLU A 488 -21.19 15.66 -15.60
C GLU A 488 -21.07 15.83 -14.08
N TYR A 489 -20.90 14.73 -13.33
CA TYR A 489 -20.78 14.74 -11.88
C TYR A 489 -19.57 15.54 -11.36
N GLY A 490 -18.43 15.46 -12.06
CA GLY A 490 -17.26 16.27 -11.73
C GLY A 490 -17.47 17.77 -11.97
N ALA A 491 -18.14 18.13 -13.06
CA ALA A 491 -18.49 19.51 -13.34
C ALA A 491 -19.46 20.09 -12.29
N GLU A 492 -20.45 19.30 -11.85
CA GLU A 492 -21.36 19.65 -10.74
C GLU A 492 -20.58 19.90 -9.44
N LYS A 493 -19.73 18.95 -9.03
CA LYS A 493 -18.97 19.06 -7.78
C LYS A 493 -18.02 20.28 -7.77
N LEU A 494 -17.40 20.57 -8.92
CA LEU A 494 -16.57 21.77 -9.09
C LEU A 494 -17.38 23.07 -9.05
N ALA A 495 -18.63 23.07 -9.54
CA ALA A 495 -19.51 24.23 -9.47
C ALA A 495 -20.01 24.49 -8.03
N ASP A 496 -20.28 23.42 -7.27
CA ASP A 496 -20.67 23.51 -5.85
C ASP A 496 -19.54 24.00 -4.95
N GLU A 497 -18.28 23.66 -5.25
CA GLU A 497 -17.11 24.03 -4.44
C GLU A 497 -16.55 25.42 -4.80
N TYR A 498 -16.61 25.84 -6.07
CA TYR A 498 -15.92 27.04 -6.56
C TYR A 498 -16.85 28.10 -7.19
N ASP A 499 -17.39 28.99 -6.34
CA ASP A 499 -18.21 30.18 -6.68
C ASP A 499 -17.73 31.00 -7.91
N VAL A 500 -16.42 31.04 -8.16
CA VAL A 500 -15.77 31.91 -9.15
C VAL A 500 -15.13 31.13 -10.31
N GLY A 501 -15.43 29.84 -10.41
CA GLY A 501 -14.93 28.91 -11.43
C GLY A 501 -13.65 28.17 -11.02
N TRP A 502 -13.65 26.86 -11.23
CA TRP A 502 -12.58 25.90 -10.85
C TRP A 502 -11.16 26.28 -11.32
N ARG A 503 -11.02 27.01 -12.43
CA ARG A 503 -9.72 27.49 -12.95
C ARG A 503 -8.92 28.30 -11.95
N GLN A 504 -9.57 28.93 -10.97
CA GLN A 504 -8.86 29.67 -9.93
C GLN A 504 -8.09 28.74 -8.97
N ALA A 505 -8.59 27.52 -8.71
CA ALA A 505 -7.95 26.53 -7.84
C ALA A 505 -6.59 26.07 -8.39
N LEU A 506 -6.41 26.00 -9.72
CA LEU A 506 -5.13 25.66 -10.35
C LEU A 506 -3.97 26.57 -9.90
N ASN A 507 -4.24 27.82 -9.52
CA ASN A 507 -3.21 28.75 -9.05
C ASN A 507 -2.70 28.43 -7.62
N TRP A 508 -3.48 27.67 -6.85
CA TRP A 508 -3.19 27.32 -5.45
C TRP A 508 -2.88 25.83 -5.26
N GLY A 509 -3.16 25.01 -6.28
CA GLY A 509 -3.13 23.56 -6.24
C GLY A 509 -4.55 22.98 -6.21
N PRO A 510 -4.94 22.09 -7.13
CA PRO A 510 -6.22 21.38 -7.04
C PRO A 510 -6.23 20.45 -5.82
N GLU A 511 -7.29 20.50 -5.01
CA GLU A 511 -7.52 19.59 -3.87
C GLU A 511 -8.36 18.37 -4.30
N ARG A 512 -8.26 17.23 -3.59
CA ARG A 512 -9.16 16.07 -3.78
C ARG A 512 -10.59 16.47 -3.41
N LEU A 513 -11.54 16.22 -4.29
CA LEU A 513 -12.96 16.50 -4.06
C LEU A 513 -13.80 15.23 -4.23
N GLU A 514 -14.85 15.12 -3.43
CA GLU A 514 -15.72 13.94 -3.39
C GLU A 514 -17.17 14.38 -3.56
N LYS A 515 -17.92 13.63 -4.36
CA LYS A 515 -19.37 13.77 -4.57
C LYS A 515 -20.01 12.41 -4.40
N SER A 516 -20.78 12.27 -3.34
CA SER A 516 -21.60 11.09 -3.14
C SER A 516 -22.65 10.95 -4.25
N LEU A 517 -22.90 9.70 -4.67
CA LEU A 517 -23.99 9.31 -5.58
C LEU A 517 -25.13 8.60 -4.84
N SER A 518 -25.07 8.46 -3.51
CA SER A 518 -26.08 7.78 -2.69
C SER A 518 -26.34 8.56 -1.41
N ASP A 519 -27.59 8.68 -0.96
CA ASP A 519 -27.87 9.34 0.32
C ASP A 519 -27.36 8.45 1.49
N PRO A 520 -26.36 8.90 2.29
CA PRO A 520 -25.81 8.11 3.38
C PRO A 520 -26.83 7.83 4.50
N GLU A 521 -27.92 8.59 4.58
CA GLU A 521 -29.00 8.36 5.55
C GLU A 521 -30.07 7.37 5.03
N THR A 522 -30.09 7.03 3.73
CA THR A 522 -31.11 6.15 3.11
C THR A 522 -30.52 5.06 2.21
N VAL A 523 -29.79 4.14 2.85
CA VAL A 523 -29.04 3.00 2.26
C VAL A 523 -29.85 2.08 1.32
N THR A 524 -31.18 2.11 1.34
CA THR A 524 -32.04 1.30 0.46
C THR A 524 -32.30 1.92 -0.91
N THR A 525 -31.93 3.18 -1.13
CA THR A 525 -32.08 3.84 -2.44
C THR A 525 -31.03 3.33 -3.43
N THR A 526 -31.33 3.43 -4.74
CA THR A 526 -30.36 3.16 -5.80
C THR A 526 -29.50 4.41 -5.99
N ASP A 527 -28.24 4.23 -6.38
CA ASP A 527 -27.33 5.34 -6.60
C ASP A 527 -27.66 6.10 -7.90
N GLN A 528 -27.32 7.39 -7.92
CA GLN A 528 -27.59 8.31 -9.02
C GLN A 528 -27.04 7.81 -10.37
N PHE A 529 -25.92 7.08 -10.38
CA PHE A 529 -25.31 6.59 -11.61
C PHE A 529 -26.03 5.36 -12.18
N THR A 530 -26.42 4.41 -11.33
CA THR A 530 -27.28 3.31 -11.73
C THR A 530 -28.65 3.82 -12.21
N GLU A 531 -29.26 4.79 -11.53
CA GLU A 531 -30.49 5.44 -12.01
C GLU A 531 -30.31 6.13 -13.38
N ASP A 532 -29.23 6.90 -13.57
CA ASP A 532 -28.90 7.58 -14.82
C ASP A 532 -28.67 6.61 -16.01
N LEU A 533 -28.19 5.39 -15.76
CA LEU A 533 -28.06 4.33 -16.77
C LEU A 533 -29.42 3.71 -17.12
N LEU A 534 -30.24 3.38 -16.11
CA LEU A 534 -31.58 2.82 -16.32
C LEU A 534 -32.49 3.80 -17.07
N ASP A 535 -32.41 5.10 -16.78
CA ASP A 535 -33.15 6.16 -17.50
C ASP A 535 -32.73 6.29 -18.98
N ARG A 536 -31.52 5.83 -19.35
CA ARG A 536 -31.07 5.70 -20.75
C ARG A 536 -31.46 4.38 -21.41
N SER A 537 -32.37 3.62 -20.80
CA SER A 537 -32.88 2.33 -21.30
C SER A 537 -31.89 1.16 -21.27
N PHE A 538 -30.77 1.29 -20.55
CA PHE A 538 -29.98 0.13 -20.14
C PHE A 538 -30.72 -0.66 -19.04
N THR A 539 -30.24 -1.86 -18.74
CA THR A 539 -30.81 -2.73 -17.69
C THR A 539 -29.76 -3.10 -16.66
N GLU A 540 -30.15 -3.65 -15.51
CA GLU A 540 -29.19 -4.15 -14.51
C GLU A 540 -28.26 -5.23 -15.10
N GLN A 541 -28.74 -6.02 -16.07
CA GLN A 541 -27.95 -7.01 -16.82
C GLN A 541 -26.75 -6.38 -17.54
N ALA A 542 -26.87 -5.13 -18.01
CA ALA A 542 -25.81 -4.45 -18.74
C ALA A 542 -24.51 -4.29 -17.92
N PHE A 543 -24.58 -4.33 -16.58
CA PHE A 543 -23.39 -4.30 -15.72
C PHE A 543 -22.62 -5.64 -15.76
N ASP A 544 -23.34 -6.77 -15.82
CA ASP A 544 -22.73 -8.10 -16.00
C ASP A 544 -22.22 -8.29 -17.43
N ASP A 545 -22.93 -7.75 -18.43
CA ASP A 545 -22.56 -7.84 -19.85
C ASP A 545 -21.21 -7.15 -20.13
N VAL A 546 -20.90 -6.02 -19.45
CA VAL A 546 -19.57 -5.39 -19.50
C VAL A 546 -18.49 -6.39 -19.04
N SER A 547 -18.75 -7.20 -18.01
CA SER A 547 -17.79 -8.21 -17.54
C SER A 547 -17.54 -9.30 -18.58
N GLN A 548 -18.59 -9.77 -19.25
CA GLN A 548 -18.49 -10.83 -20.26
C GLN A 548 -17.75 -10.34 -21.52
N VAL A 549 -18.14 -9.17 -22.03
CA VAL A 549 -17.51 -8.54 -23.20
C VAL A 549 -16.02 -8.24 -22.95
N MET A 550 -15.66 -7.76 -21.76
CA MET A 550 -14.25 -7.46 -21.45
C MET A 550 -13.37 -8.71 -21.36
N LEU A 551 -13.91 -9.85 -20.92
CA LEU A 551 -13.21 -11.14 -20.95
C LEU A 551 -13.08 -11.66 -22.39
N ALA A 552 -14.13 -11.56 -23.21
CA ALA A 552 -14.07 -11.91 -24.63
C ALA A 552 -13.04 -11.07 -25.40
N ILE A 553 -12.89 -9.78 -25.05
CA ILE A 553 -11.83 -8.92 -25.59
C ILE A 553 -10.43 -9.37 -25.13
N LYS A 554 -10.25 -9.83 -23.88
CA LYS A 554 -8.98 -10.46 -23.45
C LYS A 554 -8.64 -11.64 -24.37
N SER A 555 -9.56 -12.59 -24.54
CA SER A 555 -9.39 -13.77 -25.39
C SER A 555 -9.06 -13.43 -26.85
N VAL A 556 -9.67 -12.37 -27.41
CA VAL A 556 -9.33 -11.87 -28.75
C VAL A 556 -7.87 -11.40 -28.83
N TYR A 557 -7.42 -10.59 -27.86
CA TYR A 557 -6.07 -10.03 -27.87
C TYR A 557 -5.00 -11.08 -27.57
N ASP A 558 -5.25 -12.00 -26.63
CA ASP A 558 -4.38 -13.15 -26.39
C ASP A 558 -4.22 -13.98 -27.66
N ARG A 559 -5.31 -14.26 -28.38
CA ARG A 559 -5.21 -15.02 -29.63
C ARG A 559 -4.48 -14.27 -30.73
N LEU A 560 -4.62 -12.95 -30.81
CA LEU A 560 -3.85 -12.13 -31.75
C LEU A 560 -2.35 -12.09 -31.40
N ARG A 561 -1.99 -12.16 -30.11
CA ARG A 561 -0.62 -12.30 -29.62
C ARG A 561 -0.04 -13.68 -29.95
N GLU A 562 -0.77 -14.76 -29.66
CA GLU A 562 -0.37 -16.15 -29.96
C GLU A 562 -0.06 -16.35 -31.45
N GLU A 563 -0.84 -15.71 -32.33
CA GLU A 563 -0.67 -15.80 -33.79
C GLU A 563 0.38 -14.80 -34.33
N GLY A 564 1.00 -13.99 -33.47
CA GLY A 564 2.03 -13.00 -33.84
C GLY A 564 1.49 -11.77 -34.59
N ILE A 565 0.19 -11.47 -34.48
CA ILE A 565 -0.52 -10.46 -35.29
C ILE A 565 -0.61 -9.12 -34.57
N TYR A 566 -0.94 -9.13 -33.28
CA TYR A 566 -1.04 -7.91 -32.47
C TYR A 566 -0.73 -8.22 -31.01
N ASP A 567 0.33 -7.63 -30.49
CA ASP A 567 0.81 -7.88 -29.13
C ASP A 567 0.60 -6.64 -28.25
N ARG A 568 -0.58 -6.59 -27.62
CA ARG A 568 -1.01 -5.56 -26.68
C ARG A 568 -1.81 -6.24 -25.57
N GLU A 569 -1.61 -5.83 -24.33
CA GLU A 569 -2.45 -6.29 -23.21
C GLU A 569 -3.69 -5.38 -23.07
N PRO A 570 -4.91 -5.88 -23.32
CA PRO A 570 -6.12 -5.07 -23.18
C PRO A 570 -6.40 -4.78 -21.71
N GLN A 571 -6.86 -3.57 -21.40
CA GLN A 571 -7.04 -3.12 -20.01
C GLN A 571 -8.48 -3.29 -19.50
N GLY A 572 -9.29 -4.05 -20.24
CA GLY A 572 -10.74 -4.15 -20.07
C GLY A 572 -11.22 -4.96 -18.87
N VAL A 573 -10.51 -6.02 -18.47
CA VAL A 573 -11.00 -6.98 -17.46
C VAL A 573 -11.27 -6.32 -16.10
N GLY A 574 -10.42 -5.36 -15.70
CA GLY A 574 -10.65 -4.55 -14.49
C GLY A 574 -11.90 -3.67 -14.57
N VAL A 575 -12.23 -3.15 -15.76
CA VAL A 575 -13.47 -2.41 -16.02
C VAL A 575 -14.68 -3.32 -15.87
N GLY A 576 -14.65 -4.50 -16.51
CA GLY A 576 -15.69 -5.51 -16.41
C GLY A 576 -16.00 -5.89 -14.95
N ARG A 577 -14.96 -6.16 -14.17
CA ARG A 577 -15.08 -6.42 -12.73
C ARG A 577 -15.67 -5.25 -11.96
N PHE A 578 -15.22 -4.02 -12.24
CA PHE A 578 -15.74 -2.83 -11.56
C PHE A 578 -17.25 -2.68 -11.74
N PHE A 579 -17.77 -2.84 -12.96
CA PHE A 579 -19.22 -2.77 -13.21
C PHE A 579 -19.99 -3.87 -12.46
N LYS A 580 -19.47 -5.10 -12.48
CA LYS A 580 -20.05 -6.22 -11.73
C LYS A 580 -20.07 -5.97 -10.22
N ARG A 581 -18.98 -5.45 -9.63
CA ARG A 581 -18.93 -5.06 -8.22
C ARG A 581 -19.87 -3.88 -7.94
N TRP A 582 -19.94 -2.88 -8.82
CA TRP A 582 -20.84 -1.73 -8.66
C TRP A 582 -22.32 -2.14 -8.59
N ALA A 583 -22.74 -3.12 -9.39
CA ALA A 583 -24.11 -3.64 -9.36
C ALA A 583 -24.39 -4.49 -8.11
N THR A 584 -23.44 -5.34 -7.69
CA THR A 584 -23.68 -6.40 -6.70
C THR A 584 -23.25 -6.09 -5.26
N ALA A 585 -22.33 -5.13 -5.05
CA ALA A 585 -21.81 -4.84 -3.71
C ALA A 585 -22.89 -4.29 -2.76
N ASP A 586 -22.84 -4.73 -1.50
CA ASP A 586 -23.77 -4.29 -0.47
C ASP A 586 -23.74 -2.76 -0.29
N ARG A 587 -24.91 -2.16 -0.05
CA ARG A 587 -25.08 -0.70 -0.01
C ARG A 587 -24.73 -0.09 1.35
N VAL A 588 -24.68 -0.89 2.42
CA VAL A 588 -24.20 -0.50 3.76
C VAL A 588 -22.67 -0.54 3.78
N GLU A 589 -22.08 -1.62 3.27
CA GLU A 589 -20.64 -1.83 3.22
C GLU A 589 -19.96 -0.92 2.20
N TYR A 590 -20.58 -0.65 1.04
CA TYR A 590 -19.96 0.10 -0.05
C TYR A 590 -20.73 1.38 -0.43
N HIS A 591 -20.06 2.52 -0.25
CA HIS A 591 -20.56 3.82 -0.64
C HIS A 591 -20.16 4.18 -2.08
N ARG A 592 -21.16 4.51 -2.91
CA ARG A 592 -20.96 4.85 -4.32
C ARG A 592 -20.75 6.35 -4.48
N GLN A 593 -19.60 6.75 -5.04
CA GLN A 593 -19.24 8.16 -5.18
C GLN A 593 -18.42 8.44 -6.44
N VAL A 594 -18.28 9.73 -6.77
CA VAL A 594 -17.28 10.25 -7.72
C VAL A 594 -16.20 10.96 -6.93
N VAL A 595 -14.95 10.62 -7.22
CA VAL A 595 -13.78 11.31 -6.67
C VAL A 595 -13.06 12.06 -7.80
N LEU A 596 -12.69 13.30 -7.53
CA LEU A 596 -11.85 14.14 -8.37
C LEU A 596 -10.48 14.23 -7.72
N GLU A 597 -9.52 13.44 -8.20
CA GLU A 597 -8.16 13.48 -7.68
C GLU A 597 -7.35 14.58 -8.36
N PRO A 598 -6.40 15.25 -7.67
CA PRO A 598 -5.49 16.19 -8.30
C PRO A 598 -4.78 15.58 -9.52
N ARG A 599 -4.59 16.39 -10.57
CA ARG A 599 -4.02 16.00 -11.88
C ARG A 599 -2.82 15.04 -11.79
N GLN A 600 -2.91 13.89 -12.45
CA GLN A 600 -1.82 12.89 -12.54
C GLN A 600 -1.00 12.95 -13.84
N LYS A 601 -1.54 13.53 -14.93
CA LYS A 601 -0.92 13.51 -16.28
C LYS A 601 -0.67 14.88 -16.89
N ASP A 602 0.49 15.08 -17.50
CA ASP A 602 0.93 16.36 -18.08
C ASP A 602 0.08 16.90 -19.23
N ALA A 603 -0.72 16.07 -19.91
CA ALA A 603 -1.68 16.50 -20.93
C ALA A 603 -2.90 15.56 -21.01
N PRO A 604 -4.13 16.01 -20.67
CA PRO A 604 -5.35 15.25 -20.94
C PRO A 604 -5.74 15.32 -22.43
N PRO A 605 -6.40 14.29 -23.00
CA PRO A 605 -6.99 14.34 -24.33
C PRO A 605 -7.99 15.49 -24.53
N GLU A 606 -8.01 16.08 -25.73
CA GLU A 606 -8.89 17.22 -26.07
C GLU A 606 -10.40 16.90 -26.02
N GLU A 607 -10.78 15.62 -26.08
CA GLU A 607 -12.18 15.18 -25.98
C GLU A 607 -12.74 15.22 -24.54
N PHE A 608 -11.86 15.33 -23.54
CA PHE A 608 -12.27 15.41 -22.13
C PHE A 608 -12.68 16.84 -21.76
N PRO A 609 -13.56 17.03 -20.76
CA PRO A 609 -13.90 18.35 -20.26
C PRO A 609 -12.65 19.15 -19.85
N GLU A 610 -12.61 20.45 -20.15
CA GLU A 610 -11.43 21.29 -19.91
C GLU A 610 -10.90 21.21 -18.46
N TRP A 611 -11.78 20.99 -17.47
CA TRP A 611 -11.41 20.88 -16.06
C TRP A 611 -10.60 19.63 -15.71
N VAL A 612 -10.53 18.64 -16.61
CA VAL A 612 -9.63 17.48 -16.47
C VAL A 612 -8.15 17.90 -16.56
N GLU A 613 -7.86 19.15 -16.96
CA GLU A 613 -6.55 19.78 -16.77
C GLU A 613 -6.16 19.97 -15.27
N GLY A 614 -7.13 19.95 -14.36
CA GLY A 614 -6.91 20.10 -12.92
C GLY A 614 -7.10 18.81 -12.11
N TRP A 615 -7.98 17.92 -12.56
CA TRP A 615 -8.37 16.72 -11.83
C TRP A 615 -8.52 15.49 -12.72
N THR A 616 -8.17 14.32 -12.20
CA THR A 616 -8.52 13.03 -12.79
C THR A 616 -9.78 12.51 -12.10
N PRO A 617 -10.92 12.43 -12.80
CA PRO A 617 -12.15 11.94 -12.22
C PRO A 617 -12.25 10.42 -12.32
N LYS A 618 -12.85 9.81 -11.28
CA LYS A 618 -13.10 8.38 -11.16
C LYS A 618 -14.44 8.10 -10.48
N LEU A 619 -15.11 7.02 -10.89
CA LEU A 619 -16.11 6.37 -10.05
C LEU A 619 -15.37 5.58 -8.97
N THR A 620 -15.84 5.66 -7.74
CA THR A 620 -15.26 4.96 -6.59
C THR A 620 -16.34 4.19 -5.87
N LEU A 621 -16.14 2.88 -5.72
CA LEU A 621 -16.92 2.02 -4.86
C LEU A 621 -16.19 1.95 -3.51
N PHE A 622 -16.46 2.95 -2.66
CA PHE A 622 -15.71 3.17 -1.43
C PHE A 622 -16.11 2.15 -0.37
N ASN A 623 -15.15 1.33 0.07
CA ASN A 623 -15.37 0.34 1.11
C ASN A 623 -15.45 1.04 2.48
N CYS A 624 -16.63 1.04 3.09
CA CYS A 624 -16.88 1.61 4.41
C CYS A 624 -16.57 0.62 5.55
N ILE A 625 -16.71 -0.68 5.29
CA ILE A 625 -16.62 -1.77 6.29
C ILE A 625 -15.83 -2.93 5.66
N PRO A 626 -14.49 -2.88 5.64
CA PRO A 626 -13.65 -3.83 4.91
C PRO A 626 -13.49 -5.19 5.60
N CYS A 627 -14.49 -5.63 6.36
CA CYS A 627 -14.45 -6.80 7.23
C CYS A 627 -14.18 -8.10 6.44
N ASP A 628 -14.91 -8.31 5.35
CA ASP A 628 -14.77 -9.50 4.50
C ASP A 628 -13.41 -9.56 3.79
N GLU A 629 -12.95 -8.44 3.24
CA GLU A 629 -11.66 -8.38 2.55
C GLU A 629 -10.49 -8.52 3.54
N LEU A 630 -10.57 -7.91 4.72
CA LEU A 630 -9.58 -8.05 5.79
C LEU A 630 -9.53 -9.49 6.32
N ARG A 631 -10.68 -10.10 6.63
CA ARG A 631 -10.78 -11.52 7.01
C ARG A 631 -10.11 -12.42 5.97
N GLY A 632 -10.33 -12.12 4.68
CA GLY A 632 -9.68 -12.80 3.58
C GLY A 632 -8.14 -12.68 3.60
N VAL A 633 -7.58 -11.54 4.01
CA VAL A 633 -6.14 -11.38 4.22
C VAL A 633 -5.68 -12.25 5.41
N PHE A 634 -6.40 -12.20 6.52
CA PHE A 634 -6.05 -12.95 7.74
C PHE A 634 -6.23 -14.47 7.61
N ALA A 635 -7.11 -14.94 6.71
CA ALA A 635 -7.27 -16.35 6.39
C ALA A 635 -6.07 -16.94 5.62
N LYS A 636 -5.37 -16.14 4.81
CA LYS A 636 -4.19 -16.59 4.07
C LYS A 636 -2.93 -16.74 4.93
N ILE A 637 -2.77 -15.94 5.98
CA ILE A 637 -1.56 -15.99 6.83
C ILE A 637 -1.63 -17.14 7.83
N GLY A 638 -0.48 -17.59 8.33
CA GLY A 638 -0.38 -18.67 9.32
C GLY A 638 -0.88 -18.33 10.72
N GLY A 639 -0.77 -17.06 11.13
CA GLY A 639 -1.13 -16.59 12.47
C GLY A 639 -0.52 -15.21 12.71
N GLY A 640 -0.75 -14.58 13.86
CA GLY A 640 -0.18 -13.25 14.08
C GLY A 640 -0.67 -12.48 15.29
N VAL A 641 -0.18 -11.23 15.39
CA VAL A 641 -0.53 -10.27 16.43
C VAL A 641 -0.89 -8.92 15.82
N LEU A 642 -2.03 -8.38 16.26
CA LEU A 642 -2.47 -7.02 15.99
C LEU A 642 -2.22 -6.21 17.27
N MET A 643 -1.31 -5.23 17.20
CA MET A 643 -0.89 -4.47 18.38
C MET A 643 -1.07 -2.96 18.22
N SER A 644 -1.42 -2.27 19.30
CA SER A 644 -1.69 -0.82 19.28
C SER A 644 -1.50 -0.21 20.67
N ALA A 645 -1.41 1.12 20.74
CA ALA A 645 -1.50 1.86 21.99
C ALA A 645 -2.91 1.87 22.61
N THR A 646 -3.95 1.69 21.79
CA THR A 646 -5.37 1.70 22.19
C THR A 646 -6.18 0.81 21.25
N ILE A 647 -7.03 -0.09 21.76
CA ILE A 647 -7.95 -0.96 21.01
C ILE A 647 -9.25 -1.10 21.80
N GLN A 648 -10.09 -0.05 21.80
CA GLN A 648 -11.35 -0.04 22.56
C GLN A 648 -12.52 0.52 21.73
N PRO A 649 -13.70 -0.15 21.73
CA PRO A 649 -13.96 -1.50 22.28
C PRO A 649 -13.29 -2.60 21.45
N ALA A 650 -12.71 -3.60 22.12
CA ALA A 650 -11.94 -4.66 21.46
C ALA A 650 -12.81 -5.63 20.64
N ASP A 651 -14.04 -5.90 21.10
CA ASP A 651 -15.06 -6.68 20.38
C ASP A 651 -15.47 -6.01 19.07
N VAL A 652 -15.76 -4.70 19.11
CA VAL A 652 -16.08 -3.90 17.92
C VAL A 652 -14.91 -3.90 16.94
N PHE A 653 -13.68 -3.77 17.42
CA PHE A 653 -12.48 -3.81 16.59
C PHE A 653 -12.25 -5.20 15.95
N LYS A 654 -12.36 -6.28 16.72
CA LYS A 654 -12.24 -7.65 16.22
C LYS A 654 -13.21 -7.89 15.06
N HIS A 655 -14.46 -7.48 15.25
CA HIS A 655 -15.52 -7.60 14.24
C HIS A 655 -15.28 -6.73 13.01
N ALA A 656 -14.94 -5.44 13.18
CA ALA A 656 -14.72 -4.52 12.04
C ALA A 656 -13.51 -4.92 11.18
N VAL A 657 -12.50 -5.55 11.78
CA VAL A 657 -11.31 -6.10 11.10
C VAL A 657 -11.54 -7.56 10.63
N GLY A 658 -12.62 -8.21 11.07
CA GLY A 658 -13.02 -9.56 10.65
C GLY A 658 -12.19 -10.70 11.24
N ILE A 659 -11.40 -10.44 12.29
CA ILE A 659 -10.53 -11.45 12.92
C ILE A 659 -11.27 -12.40 13.88
N ASP A 660 -12.49 -12.05 14.28
CA ASP A 660 -13.38 -12.87 15.11
C ASP A 660 -13.92 -14.14 14.43
N VAL A 661 -13.80 -14.24 13.11
CA VAL A 661 -14.40 -15.31 12.28
C VAL A 661 -13.45 -15.82 11.18
N VAL A 662 -12.13 -15.83 11.44
CA VAL A 662 -11.14 -16.37 10.50
C VAL A 662 -11.13 -17.90 10.56
N PRO A 663 -11.35 -18.63 9.45
CA PRO A 663 -11.34 -20.09 9.43
C PRO A 663 -9.91 -20.66 9.48
N TYR A 664 -9.73 -21.89 9.97
CA TYR A 664 -8.48 -22.63 9.80
C TYR A 664 -8.11 -22.82 8.30
N PRO A 665 -6.82 -23.00 7.96
CA PRO A 665 -6.41 -23.35 6.59
C PRO A 665 -7.04 -24.69 6.14
N SER A 666 -7.49 -24.77 4.89
CA SER A 666 -8.05 -25.97 4.27
C SER A 666 -6.96 -26.83 3.64
N GLU A 667 -6.97 -28.16 3.85
CA GLU A 667 -6.07 -29.10 3.13
C GLU A 667 -6.34 -29.16 1.61
N ASP A 668 -7.50 -28.68 1.14
CA ASP A 668 -7.95 -28.78 -0.25
C ASP A 668 -7.49 -27.59 -1.16
N ASP A 669 -6.87 -26.53 -0.61
CA ASP A 669 -6.48 -25.35 -1.40
C ASP A 669 -5.13 -25.52 -2.16
N ASP A 670 -4.30 -26.50 -1.78
CA ASP A 670 -2.99 -26.78 -2.42
C ASP A 670 -3.09 -27.34 -3.85
N ASP A 671 -4.21 -27.99 -4.21
CA ASP A 671 -4.40 -28.63 -5.52
C ASP A 671 -4.84 -27.64 -6.63
N ALA A 672 -5.00 -26.36 -6.30
CA ALA A 672 -5.31 -25.31 -7.26
C ALA A 672 -4.04 -24.82 -8.02
N GLU A 673 -3.49 -25.67 -8.90
CA GLU A 673 -2.55 -25.28 -9.98
C GLU A 673 -3.22 -24.28 -10.94
N THR A 674 -3.47 -23.07 -10.45
CA THR A 674 -3.98 -21.95 -11.23
C THR A 674 -2.77 -21.26 -11.83
N THR A 675 -2.63 -21.32 -13.16
CA THR A 675 -1.48 -20.75 -13.87
C THR A 675 -1.24 -19.29 -13.45
N PRO A 676 -0.01 -18.87 -13.07
CA PRO A 676 0.28 -17.55 -12.48
C PRO A 676 0.04 -16.31 -13.37
N SER A 677 -0.74 -16.44 -14.45
CA SER A 677 -1.00 -15.40 -15.44
C SER A 677 -2.47 -14.98 -15.54
N GLU A 678 -3.41 -15.66 -14.86
CA GLU A 678 -4.84 -15.56 -15.20
C GLU A 678 -5.81 -15.21 -14.06
N VAL A 679 -5.33 -14.83 -12.87
CA VAL A 679 -6.19 -14.30 -11.80
C VAL A 679 -5.79 -12.86 -11.46
N PRO A 680 -6.38 -11.83 -12.08
CA PRO A 680 -6.14 -10.47 -11.64
C PRO A 680 -6.79 -10.26 -10.27
N LEU A 681 -6.01 -10.03 -9.22
CA LEU A 681 -6.32 -9.35 -7.95
C LEU A 681 -7.79 -9.13 -7.55
N SER A 682 -8.13 -9.57 -6.31
CA SER A 682 -9.28 -9.18 -5.48
C SER A 682 -10.40 -10.21 -5.27
N ILE A 683 -10.37 -11.37 -5.93
CA ILE A 683 -11.05 -12.55 -5.38
C ILE A 683 -10.09 -13.17 -4.37
N ILE A 684 -10.03 -12.57 -3.19
CA ILE A 684 -9.95 -13.43 -2.03
C ILE A 684 -11.28 -14.18 -2.03
N SER A 685 -11.25 -15.52 -2.07
CA SER A 685 -12.44 -16.32 -1.83
C SER A 685 -12.97 -15.91 -0.46
N ARG A 686 -14.00 -15.06 -0.43
CA ARG A 686 -14.58 -14.57 0.82
C ARG A 686 -15.02 -15.80 1.60
N PRO A 687 -14.44 -16.10 2.77
CA PRO A 687 -14.97 -17.18 3.59
C PRO A 687 -16.34 -16.71 4.02
N ASP A 688 -17.39 -17.36 3.51
CA ASP A 688 -18.76 -17.08 3.91
C ASP A 688 -18.85 -17.42 5.40
N PRO A 689 -18.98 -16.43 6.30
CA PRO A 689 -19.02 -16.72 7.73
C PRO A 689 -20.34 -17.39 8.12
N THR A 690 -21.34 -17.46 7.22
CA THR A 690 -22.66 -18.03 7.49
C THR A 690 -22.67 -19.56 7.43
N GLY A 691 -22.00 -20.18 8.39
CA GLY A 691 -22.04 -21.64 8.55
C GLY A 691 -20.91 -22.23 9.37
N LEU A 692 -19.82 -21.48 9.59
CA LEU A 692 -18.71 -21.90 10.43
C LEU A 692 -19.18 -22.15 11.87
N SER A 693 -18.76 -23.26 12.44
CA SER A 693 -18.88 -23.56 13.87
C SER A 693 -17.69 -23.02 14.65
N ASP A 694 -17.84 -22.84 15.96
CA ASP A 694 -16.78 -22.33 16.85
C ASP A 694 -15.48 -23.17 16.77
N ASP A 695 -15.57 -24.46 16.44
CA ASP A 695 -14.42 -25.37 16.27
C ASP A 695 -13.68 -25.19 14.93
N GLU A 696 -14.28 -24.50 13.94
CA GLU A 696 -13.70 -24.21 12.62
C GLU A 696 -13.06 -22.80 12.54
N ILE A 697 -13.19 -22.01 13.59
CA ILE A 697 -12.67 -20.63 13.70
C ILE A 697 -11.37 -20.64 14.51
N ARG A 698 -10.36 -19.89 14.06
CA ARG A 698 -9.08 -19.76 14.76
C ARG A 698 -9.24 -18.99 16.07
N PRO A 699 -8.53 -19.36 17.14
CA PRO A 699 -8.64 -18.67 18.42
C PRO A 699 -8.13 -17.23 18.32
N THR A 700 -8.85 -16.31 18.95
CA THR A 700 -8.36 -14.94 19.16
C THR A 700 -8.47 -14.53 20.62
N ASP A 701 -7.38 -14.01 21.19
CA ASP A 701 -7.37 -13.47 22.54
C ASP A 701 -7.19 -11.94 22.52
N PHE A 702 -7.44 -11.29 23.66
CA PHE A 702 -7.20 -9.86 23.85
C PHE A 702 -6.60 -9.60 25.23
N GLU A 703 -5.40 -9.03 25.25
CA GLU A 703 -4.75 -8.58 26.47
C GLU A 703 -4.48 -7.07 26.44
N GLN A 704 -4.71 -6.42 27.58
CA GLN A 704 -4.47 -4.99 27.78
C GLN A 704 -3.47 -4.76 28.91
N TYR A 705 -2.36 -4.09 28.58
CA TYR A 705 -1.30 -3.78 29.52
C TYR A 705 -1.28 -2.28 29.90
N PRO A 706 -1.13 -1.94 31.19
CA PRO A 706 -1.35 -0.58 31.68
C PRO A 706 -0.26 0.43 31.28
N LEU A 707 -0.61 1.72 31.38
CA LEU A 707 0.32 2.84 31.19
C LEU A 707 1.47 2.79 32.21
N ARG A 708 2.72 2.79 31.71
CA ARG A 708 3.95 2.78 32.53
C ARG A 708 4.32 4.12 33.19
N PHE A 709 3.53 5.18 32.98
CA PHE A 709 3.74 6.47 33.64
C PHE A 709 3.37 6.38 35.13
N PRO A 710 4.23 6.86 36.05
CA PRO A 710 3.91 6.89 37.49
C PRO A 710 2.57 7.60 37.75
N SER A 711 1.70 6.97 38.55
CA SER A 711 0.39 7.53 38.94
C SER A 711 0.50 8.94 39.50
N ASP A 712 1.55 9.21 40.27
CA ASP A 712 1.80 10.49 40.93
C ASP A 712 2.10 11.64 39.94
N ASN A 713 2.48 11.30 38.70
CA ASN A 713 2.71 12.24 37.61
C ASN A 713 1.49 12.39 36.67
N ARG A 714 0.39 11.66 36.92
CA ARG A 714 -0.81 11.64 36.06
C ARG A 714 -1.98 12.36 36.74
N LEU A 715 -2.54 13.37 36.04
CA LEU A 715 -3.80 14.00 36.40
C LEU A 715 -4.68 14.15 35.15
N SER A 716 -5.83 13.48 35.14
CA SER A 716 -6.86 13.63 34.11
C SER A 716 -7.99 14.51 34.64
N VAL A 717 -8.37 15.54 33.87
CA VAL A 717 -9.43 16.50 34.24
C VAL A 717 -10.34 16.73 33.03
N THR A 718 -11.65 16.66 33.25
CA THR A 718 -12.66 17.03 32.26
C THR A 718 -13.19 18.43 32.57
N VAL A 719 -13.32 19.28 31.54
CA VAL A 719 -13.91 20.63 31.66
C VAL A 719 -15.31 20.59 31.04
N ASP A 720 -16.31 21.11 31.76
CA ASP A 720 -17.69 21.19 31.30
C ASP A 720 -17.83 22.32 30.27
N LEU A 721 -17.67 21.97 28.99
CA LEU A 721 -17.75 22.87 27.84
C LEU A 721 -18.76 22.32 26.81
N PRO A 722 -19.48 23.20 26.08
CA PRO A 722 -20.33 22.76 24.97
C PRO A 722 -19.52 22.10 23.85
N LYS A 723 -20.04 21.03 23.23
CA LYS A 723 -19.36 20.33 22.11
C LYS A 723 -18.91 21.32 21.02
N TYR A 724 -17.63 21.30 20.64
CA TYR A 724 -17.06 22.22 19.65
C TYR A 724 -17.32 21.77 18.20
N THR A 725 -18.53 22.03 17.70
CA THR A 725 -19.00 21.57 16.39
C THR A 725 -18.93 22.67 15.32
N TYR A 726 -19.00 22.29 14.04
CA TYR A 726 -19.12 23.26 12.93
C TYR A 726 -20.32 24.21 13.12
N ARG A 727 -21.44 23.72 13.67
CA ARG A 727 -22.70 24.48 13.81
C ARG A 727 -22.65 25.57 14.88
N ASN A 728 -21.81 25.46 15.92
CA ASN A 728 -21.76 26.42 17.04
C ASN A 728 -20.40 27.14 17.22
N ARG A 729 -19.29 26.63 16.68
CA ARG A 729 -17.97 27.28 16.82
C ARG A 729 -17.81 28.60 16.05
N GLY A 730 -18.68 28.87 15.07
CA GLY A 730 -18.58 30.05 14.22
C GLY A 730 -17.28 30.12 13.38
N ARG A 731 -17.12 31.21 12.62
CA ARG A 731 -15.88 31.45 11.85
C ARG A 731 -14.74 31.85 12.79
N PRO A 732 -13.48 31.45 12.53
CA PRO A 732 -12.33 31.96 13.28
C PRO A 732 -12.21 33.49 13.13
N THR A 733 -12.14 34.19 14.26
CA THR A 733 -11.88 35.64 14.37
C THR A 733 -10.96 35.87 15.57
N GLN A 734 -10.21 36.97 15.55
CA GLN A 734 -9.34 37.38 16.66
C GLN A 734 -10.01 38.41 17.59
N ASP A 735 -11.14 39.01 17.17
CA ASP A 735 -11.95 39.87 18.04
C ASP A 735 -12.88 39.01 18.90
N VAL A 736 -12.75 39.14 20.22
CA VAL A 736 -13.56 38.41 21.20
C VAL A 736 -15.04 38.79 21.10
N LEU A 737 -15.37 40.01 20.66
CA LEU A 737 -16.75 40.48 20.52
C LEU A 737 -17.47 39.87 19.30
N GLU A 738 -16.72 39.31 18.35
CA GLU A 738 -17.26 38.62 17.17
C GLU A 738 -17.31 37.08 17.35
N MET A 739 -16.73 36.55 18.43
CA MET A 739 -16.73 35.12 18.73
C MET A 739 -18.10 34.66 19.25
N THR A 740 -18.54 33.47 18.84
CA THR A 740 -19.65 32.77 19.50
C THR A 740 -19.27 32.39 20.92
N ASP A 741 -20.26 32.25 21.81
CA ASP A 741 -20.05 31.89 23.22
C ASP A 741 -19.14 30.64 23.36
N THR A 742 -19.43 29.58 22.60
CA THR A 742 -18.59 28.36 22.52
C THR A 742 -17.14 28.66 22.16
N ARG A 743 -16.85 29.61 21.26
CA ARG A 743 -15.47 29.97 20.89
C ARG A 743 -14.81 30.82 21.98
N GLN A 744 -15.57 31.66 22.70
CA GLN A 744 -15.08 32.41 23.87
C GLN A 744 -14.70 31.48 25.02
N ASP A 745 -15.55 30.49 25.34
CA ASP A 745 -15.31 29.53 26.41
C ASP A 745 -14.03 28.70 26.14
N TYR A 746 -13.91 28.15 24.93
CA TYR A 746 -12.73 27.37 24.55
C TYR A 746 -11.44 28.21 24.57
N ILE A 747 -11.44 29.44 24.05
CA ILE A 747 -10.22 30.26 24.07
C ILE A 747 -9.85 30.71 25.49
N ALA A 748 -10.84 30.90 26.39
CA ALA A 748 -10.57 31.17 27.80
C ALA A 748 -9.85 29.98 28.46
N THR A 749 -10.37 28.75 28.30
CA THR A 749 -9.75 27.52 28.82
C THR A 749 -8.36 27.28 28.22
N ILE A 750 -8.20 27.43 26.91
CA ILE A 750 -6.90 27.33 26.22
C ILE A 750 -5.89 28.32 26.82
N MET A 751 -6.28 29.57 27.04
CA MET A 751 -5.39 30.59 27.62
C MET A 751 -5.08 30.39 29.10
N GLU A 752 -5.83 29.56 29.82
CA GLU A 752 -5.49 29.10 31.16
C GLU A 752 -4.43 27.98 31.08
N LEU A 753 -4.64 26.98 30.23
CA LEU A 753 -3.67 25.90 29.97
C LEU A 753 -2.33 26.43 29.46
N VAL A 754 -2.32 27.40 28.54
CA VAL A 754 -1.12 28.10 28.05
C VAL A 754 -0.29 28.70 29.18
N ARG A 755 -0.93 29.17 30.27
CA ARG A 755 -0.27 29.82 31.42
C ARG A 755 0.14 28.86 32.55
N SER A 756 -0.27 27.59 32.48
CA SER A 756 0.16 26.56 33.44
C SER A 756 1.70 26.38 33.45
N PRO A 757 2.30 25.72 34.46
CA PRO A 757 3.73 25.36 34.41
C PRO A 757 4.07 24.38 33.27
N GLY A 758 5.36 24.19 32.99
CA GLY A 758 5.86 23.14 32.09
C GLY A 758 5.55 23.33 30.59
N ASN A 759 5.79 22.27 29.82
CA ASN A 759 5.43 22.21 28.40
C ASN A 759 3.97 21.79 28.24
N VAL A 760 3.27 22.35 27.24
CA VAL A 760 1.85 22.08 26.99
C VAL A 760 1.62 21.76 25.52
N LEU A 761 0.89 20.70 25.23
CA LEU A 761 0.39 20.38 23.89
C LEU A 761 -1.10 20.73 23.83
N ILE A 762 -1.52 21.38 22.75
CA ILE A 762 -2.92 21.77 22.51
C ILE A 762 -3.34 21.21 21.16
N ALA A 763 -4.08 20.09 21.22
CA ALA A 763 -4.70 19.48 20.05
C ALA A 763 -6.08 20.08 19.80
N MET A 764 -6.26 20.72 18.64
CA MET A 764 -7.53 21.29 18.17
C MET A 764 -8.13 20.40 17.08
N PRO A 765 -9.44 20.50 16.75
CA PRO A 765 -10.09 19.59 15.79
C PRO A 765 -9.52 19.58 14.36
N ASN A 766 -8.71 20.57 13.98
CA ASN A 766 -7.95 20.62 12.73
C ASN A 766 -6.87 21.73 12.80
N TYR A 767 -5.93 21.73 11.86
CA TYR A 767 -4.86 22.73 11.78
C TYR A 767 -5.35 24.19 11.66
N ARG A 768 -6.52 24.43 11.06
CA ARG A 768 -7.10 25.79 10.94
C ARG A 768 -7.53 26.34 12.31
N GLU A 769 -8.14 25.51 13.15
CA GLU A 769 -8.49 25.86 14.53
C GLU A 769 -7.24 25.92 15.43
N ALA A 770 -6.24 25.06 15.21
CA ALA A 770 -4.94 25.12 15.89
C ALA A 770 -4.22 26.45 15.63
N LYS A 771 -4.14 26.86 14.35
CA LYS A 771 -3.56 28.13 13.91
C LYS A 771 -4.29 29.33 14.50
N TRP A 772 -5.61 29.31 14.55
CA TRP A 772 -6.40 30.37 15.19
C TRP A 772 -6.05 30.52 16.68
N ALA A 773 -6.02 29.41 17.43
CA ALA A 773 -5.69 29.42 18.86
C ALA A 773 -4.24 29.88 19.12
N TYR A 774 -3.30 29.44 18.28
CA TYR A 774 -1.90 29.90 18.29
C TYR A 774 -1.79 31.42 18.02
N GLU A 775 -2.45 31.92 16.97
CA GLU A 775 -2.43 33.34 16.63
C GLU A 775 -3.03 34.20 17.75
N PHE A 776 -4.12 33.73 18.37
CA PHE A 776 -4.72 34.38 19.53
C PHE A 776 -3.76 34.40 20.71
N ALA A 777 -3.15 33.26 21.07
CA ALA A 777 -2.17 33.18 22.15
C ALA A 777 -0.95 34.09 21.90
N ARG A 778 -0.44 34.12 20.67
CA ARG A 778 0.66 35.00 20.22
C ARG A 778 0.30 36.49 20.25
N SER A 779 -0.98 36.84 20.16
CA SER A 779 -1.45 38.23 20.33
C SER A 779 -1.48 38.69 21.80
N ARG A 780 -1.29 37.77 22.75
CA ARG A 780 -1.28 38.04 24.20
C ARG A 780 0.14 37.98 24.76
N ASP A 781 0.34 38.63 25.89
CA ASP A 781 1.59 38.54 26.65
C ASP A 781 1.69 37.16 27.33
N VAL A 782 2.40 36.25 26.68
CA VAL A 782 2.61 34.86 27.11
C VAL A 782 4.10 34.61 27.30
N SER A 783 4.48 34.10 28.47
CA SER A 783 5.88 33.88 28.85
C SER A 783 6.52 32.61 28.27
N LYS A 784 5.71 31.70 27.72
CA LYS A 784 6.16 30.47 27.06
C LYS A 784 6.50 30.70 25.59
N ARG A 785 7.41 29.89 25.06
CA ARG A 785 7.69 29.80 23.63
C ARG A 785 6.48 29.16 22.94
N LEU A 786 5.99 29.74 21.85
CA LEU A 786 4.80 29.22 21.13
C LEU A 786 5.24 28.64 19.78
N HIS A 787 4.79 27.42 19.51
CA HIS A 787 5.01 26.70 18.26
C HIS A 787 3.67 26.33 17.62
N LEU A 788 3.61 26.31 16.29
CA LEU A 788 2.44 25.92 15.52
C LEU A 788 2.84 24.79 14.57
N ASP A 789 2.16 23.66 14.72
CA ASP A 789 2.22 22.54 13.81
C ASP A 789 1.34 22.78 12.56
N GLN A 790 1.72 22.18 11.43
CA GLN A 790 1.06 22.33 10.14
C GLN A 790 1.13 21.03 9.36
N SER A 791 0.19 20.83 8.43
CA SER A 791 0.21 19.71 7.48
C SER A 791 1.40 19.84 6.52
N THR A 792 2.57 19.35 6.94
CA THR A 792 3.87 19.53 6.29
C THR A 792 4.67 18.23 6.34
N GLY A 793 5.80 18.16 5.64
CA GLY A 793 6.62 16.96 5.59
C GLY A 793 7.28 16.62 6.94
N SER A 794 7.54 15.33 7.18
CA SER A 794 8.06 14.80 8.45
C SER A 794 9.31 15.51 9.01
N ARG A 795 10.14 16.11 8.15
CA ARG A 795 11.28 16.94 8.54
C ARG A 795 10.85 18.19 9.34
N GLU A 796 9.80 18.89 8.89
CA GLU A 796 9.31 20.13 9.51
C GLU A 796 8.58 19.84 10.83
N THR A 797 7.85 18.73 10.90
CA THR A 797 7.29 18.18 12.16
C THR A 797 8.41 17.87 13.16
N THR A 798 9.50 17.25 12.70
CA THR A 798 10.67 16.92 13.55
C THR A 798 11.37 18.17 14.05
N GLU A 799 11.61 19.16 13.19
CA GLU A 799 12.19 20.46 13.57
C GLU A 799 11.30 21.22 14.59
N THR A 800 9.98 21.15 14.43
CA THR A 800 9.00 21.72 15.37
C THR A 800 9.03 21.02 16.73
N LEU A 801 9.17 19.69 16.76
CA LEU A 801 9.30 18.90 18.00
C LEU A 801 10.64 19.15 18.71
N ASP A 802 11.77 19.16 17.99
CA ASP A 802 13.07 19.50 18.57
C ASP A 802 13.03 20.91 19.18
N ALA A 803 12.40 21.88 18.49
CA ALA A 803 12.17 23.22 19.02
C ALA A 803 11.19 23.25 20.22
N PHE A 804 10.21 22.36 20.31
CA PHE A 804 9.32 22.24 21.46
C PHE A 804 10.04 21.72 22.72
N PHE A 805 10.87 20.68 22.57
CA PHE A 805 11.65 20.07 23.67
C PHE A 805 12.91 20.85 24.09
N ASP A 806 13.27 21.89 23.34
CA ASP A 806 14.37 22.80 23.65
C ASP A 806 14.24 23.46 25.04
N SER A 807 15.33 24.04 25.56
CA SER A 807 15.35 24.49 26.97
C SER A 807 14.34 25.62 27.27
N GLY A 808 13.43 25.37 28.21
CA GLY A 808 12.46 26.35 28.73
C GLY A 808 11.03 26.09 28.24
N ALA A 809 10.04 26.49 29.04
CA ALA A 809 8.63 26.14 28.84
C ALA A 809 8.09 26.58 27.46
N ALA A 810 7.40 25.65 26.79
CA ALA A 810 6.82 25.85 25.47
C ALA A 810 5.33 25.42 25.41
N VAL A 811 4.64 25.91 24.39
CA VAL A 811 3.33 25.40 23.96
C VAL A 811 3.41 25.04 22.49
N VAL A 812 2.92 23.86 22.11
CA VAL A 812 2.69 23.49 20.71
C VAL A 812 1.20 23.38 20.45
N PHE A 813 0.74 24.03 19.37
CA PHE A 813 -0.64 23.93 18.88
C PHE A 813 -0.64 23.04 17.64
N THR A 814 -1.49 22.01 17.64
CA THR A 814 -1.58 21.01 16.55
C THR A 814 -3.04 20.59 16.31
N SER A 815 -3.26 19.81 15.26
CA SER A 815 -4.50 19.06 15.03
C SER A 815 -4.55 17.83 15.95
N ALA A 816 -5.74 17.41 16.37
CA ALA A 816 -5.97 16.09 16.99
C ALA A 816 -5.83 14.92 15.98
N LEU A 817 -5.77 15.24 14.70
CA LEU A 817 -5.44 14.36 13.57
C LEU A 817 -4.10 14.80 12.95
N GLY A 818 -3.17 15.27 13.78
CA GLY A 818 -1.88 15.82 13.34
C GLY A 818 -0.74 14.83 13.53
N THR A 819 0.34 14.99 12.76
CA THR A 819 1.54 14.13 12.86
C THR A 819 2.26 14.29 14.21
N ILE A 820 2.02 15.37 14.96
CA ILE A 820 2.50 15.52 16.34
C ILE A 820 1.67 14.71 17.35
N THR A 821 0.41 14.37 17.03
CA THR A 821 -0.46 13.51 17.85
C THR A 821 -0.43 12.03 17.43
N GLU A 822 0.14 11.72 16.26
CA GLU A 822 0.21 10.37 15.69
C GLU A 822 1.67 9.89 15.61
N GLY A 823 2.02 8.82 16.33
CA GLY A 823 3.34 8.17 16.22
C GLY A 823 4.53 8.90 16.90
N VAL A 824 4.28 9.89 17.77
CA VAL A 824 5.33 10.63 18.51
C VAL A 824 5.27 10.31 20.01
N ASP A 825 6.31 9.67 20.54
CA ASP A 825 6.45 9.45 21.98
C ASP A 825 7.09 10.66 22.70
N TYR A 826 6.54 10.98 23.88
CA TYR A 826 6.83 12.11 24.76
C TYR A 826 7.60 11.68 26.03
N GLY A 827 8.51 10.71 25.91
CA GLY A 827 9.37 10.27 27.03
C GLY A 827 10.28 11.36 27.62
N GLU A 828 10.65 11.21 28.90
CA GLU A 828 11.50 12.17 29.65
C GLU A 828 12.91 12.37 29.05
N SER A 829 13.36 11.44 28.19
CA SER A 829 14.75 11.29 27.75
C SER A 829 15.14 12.04 26.48
N ARG A 830 14.23 12.78 25.80
CA ARG A 830 14.57 13.56 24.58
C ARG A 830 15.58 14.71 24.80
N ARG A 831 16.09 14.90 26.03
CA ARG A 831 17.30 15.70 26.27
C ARG A 831 18.53 15.04 25.66
N LYS A 832 18.87 15.41 24.41
CA LYS A 832 20.22 15.18 23.83
C LYS A 832 21.27 15.56 24.88
N PRO A 833 22.13 14.63 25.36
CA PRO A 833 23.22 15.00 26.25
C PRO A 833 24.15 15.93 25.48
N ARG A 834 24.27 17.19 25.95
CA ARG A 834 25.22 18.14 25.37
C ARG A 834 26.61 17.53 25.45
N SER A 835 27.18 17.18 24.29
CA SER A 835 28.57 16.81 24.18
C SER A 835 29.43 18.00 24.59
N SER A 836 29.93 17.97 25.82
CA SER A 836 30.89 18.94 26.29
C SER A 836 32.19 18.73 25.50
N ARG A 837 32.36 19.49 24.40
CA ARG A 837 33.69 19.73 23.84
C ARG A 837 34.56 20.26 24.98
N ARG A 838 35.46 19.41 25.47
CA ARG A 838 36.63 19.88 26.21
C ARG A 838 37.58 20.50 25.21
N GLU A 839 38.07 21.69 25.54
CA GLU A 839 39.27 22.28 24.93
C GLU A 839 40.52 21.44 25.27
#